data_AF-A0A2N5T6Y0-F1
#
_entry.id   AF-A0A2N5T6Y0-F1
#
_cell.length_a   1.000
_cell.length_b   1.000
_cell.length_c   1.000
_cell.angle_alpha   90.00
_cell.angle_beta   90.00
_cell.angle_gamma   90.00
#
_symmetry.space_group_name_H-M   'P 1'
#
loop_
_entity.id
_entity.type
_entity.pdbx_description
1 polymer ?
#
loop_
_entity_poly.entity_id
_entity_poly.type
_entity_poly.pdbx_seq_one_letter_code
_entity_poly.pdbx_strand_id
1 'polypeptide(L)'
;MASLHSATTREALQRRNLLTSETQSQSTPRLARSPSSTSSSASSTTTTTTTGSQSKKSQPTASDFYVPSLPGQPKDSQLILYAGHLSFSPPDVSVEPEKDSYGFFFLNKARHIANRPVLLVWLNGGPGCSSFDGSLMEVGPLRMVPKGDGTLKEVDAAWNEYANLLFIDQPTGTGYSYGPKPNYVHELDVSSTNLVNLLARFFRIFPEYQNMDLYLCGESFAGQYIPYLAQAILDTNIITSPLKGIIIGNGWVDPINQYLAYPDFAFKAGLINPSSKAAQSLKNEVQKCNQWIEANNSTRIHIEACEGILSAITDSTVQTVNSQKMCLNMYDVRLVDTYPACGLTWPPDLADITPYLSRADVKQALHAQRHSANWVECEAKVGNNFWAKTSQPSINLFPKLLDKIKILLFSGDQDLICCHTGTERMIDNLTWGGHRGWMGEDSNQPWKVNGSYAGLWREERNLTYVLVANASHMVPYDVPYVTQDMLVRFLEIDVMGAAGPAAQITSRIGAEPATTVNRVLLNETKLALASTGGTAGSAVSSGDGVRDENYYNPSSALVFLLLVGLAVGLIFFVRRRLRLAGHGDFANSQPAESEMILKNYHQPHPRPDRPSPNQAHFEPVPTDDLDDRLHPTLPSNNTSYQDLPR
;
A
#
# COMPACT_ATOMS: atom_id res chain seq x y z
N MET A 1 47.40 22.79 27.49
CA MET A 1 48.42 21.71 27.51
C MET A 1 47.76 20.51 26.86
N ALA A 2 47.82 20.33 25.53
CA ALA A 2 48.88 19.61 24.78
C ALA A 2 49.08 18.17 25.27
N SER A 3 49.09 17.07 24.49
CA SER A 3 48.94 16.73 23.05
C SER A 3 48.95 15.18 22.98
N LEU A 4 48.28 14.50 22.03
CA LEU A 4 48.87 13.74 20.88
C LEU A 4 47.71 12.85 20.32
N HIS A 5 47.24 12.95 19.07
CA HIS A 5 47.74 12.31 17.82
C HIS A 5 48.01 10.79 17.94
N SER A 6 47.67 9.86 17.02
CA SER A 6 46.93 9.80 15.75
C SER A 6 47.00 8.34 15.24
N ALA A 7 45.99 7.86 14.51
CA ALA A 7 46.05 6.81 13.45
C ALA A 7 46.46 5.33 13.74
N THR A 8 45.63 4.39 13.27
CA THR A 8 45.96 3.18 12.44
C THR A 8 44.67 2.36 12.20
N THR A 9 43.96 2.48 11.06
CA THR A 9 44.00 1.67 9.82
C THR A 9 44.24 0.15 9.92
N ARG A 10 43.27 -0.59 9.35
CA ARG A 10 43.39 -1.83 8.54
C ARG A 10 44.10 -3.03 9.18
N GLU A 11 43.33 -3.96 9.73
CA GLU A 11 43.73 -5.38 9.82
C GLU A 11 42.53 -6.28 10.13
N ALA A 12 41.85 -6.80 9.08
CA ALA A 12 41.07 -8.04 9.14
C ALA A 12 40.53 -8.44 7.74
N LEU A 13 41.38 -8.43 6.70
CA LEU A 13 41.00 -8.95 5.38
C LEU A 13 42.27 -9.28 4.58
N GLN A 14 42.98 -10.35 4.97
CA GLN A 14 44.02 -10.96 4.14
C GLN A 14 44.43 -12.34 4.69
N ARG A 15 43.63 -13.38 4.43
CA ARG A 15 44.13 -14.76 4.32
C ARG A 15 43.20 -15.59 3.43
N ARG A 16 43.54 -15.65 2.14
CA ARG A 16 43.61 -16.89 1.32
C ARG A 16 43.63 -16.51 -0.16
N ASN A 17 44.82 -16.51 -0.73
CA ASN A 17 45.04 -16.92 -2.11
C ASN A 17 46.48 -17.42 -2.26
N LEU A 18 46.65 -18.32 -3.22
CA LEU A 18 47.86 -19.00 -3.69
C LEU A 18 48.17 -20.34 -3.00
N LEU A 19 47.79 -21.43 -3.68
CA LEU A 19 48.74 -22.36 -4.26
C LEU A 19 48.10 -23.06 -5.48
N THR A 20 48.71 -22.84 -6.64
CA THR A 20 48.50 -23.53 -7.92
C THR A 20 49.33 -24.81 -7.98
N SER A 21 48.78 -25.91 -8.50
CA SER A 21 49.49 -26.75 -9.49
C SER A 21 48.55 -27.71 -10.21
N GLU A 22 48.84 -27.88 -11.50
CA GLU A 22 48.19 -28.73 -12.49
C GLU A 22 48.40 -30.22 -12.21
N THR A 23 47.47 -31.07 -12.67
CA THR A 23 47.82 -32.30 -13.39
C THR A 23 46.62 -32.85 -14.16
N GLN A 24 46.82 -33.01 -15.46
CA GLN A 24 45.95 -33.77 -16.37
C GLN A 24 46.02 -35.27 -16.06
N SER A 25 44.90 -35.97 -16.17
CA SER A 25 44.88 -37.40 -16.48
C SER A 25 43.51 -37.79 -17.04
N GLN A 26 43.50 -38.10 -18.34
CA GLN A 26 42.40 -38.74 -19.06
C GLN A 26 42.36 -40.23 -18.68
N SER A 27 41.17 -40.76 -18.38
CA SER A 27 40.91 -42.19 -18.62
C SER A 27 39.42 -42.42 -18.92
N THR A 28 39.18 -42.89 -20.13
CA THR A 28 37.93 -43.52 -20.61
C THR A 28 37.71 -44.88 -19.93
N PRO A 29 36.47 -45.34 -19.84
CA PRO A 29 36.22 -46.75 -20.13
C PRO A 29 35.10 -46.99 -21.15
N ARG A 30 35.38 -48.01 -21.97
CA ARG A 30 34.61 -48.54 -23.09
C ARG A 30 33.51 -49.50 -22.59
N LEU A 31 32.41 -49.54 -23.35
CA LEU A 31 31.31 -50.51 -23.29
C LEU A 31 31.75 -51.97 -23.57
N ALA A 32 31.21 -52.93 -22.82
CA ALA A 32 30.92 -54.31 -23.23
C ALA A 32 29.90 -54.92 -22.23
N ARG A 33 28.62 -55.07 -22.59
CA ARG A 33 27.93 -56.23 -23.20
C ARG A 33 27.85 -57.49 -22.29
N SER A 34 26.61 -57.82 -21.95
CA SER A 34 26.12 -58.97 -21.17
C SER A 34 26.36 -60.33 -21.81
N PRO A 35 26.21 -61.42 -21.03
CA PRO A 35 25.34 -62.51 -21.43
C PRO A 35 24.41 -63.01 -20.30
N SER A 36 23.33 -63.65 -20.75
CA SER A 36 22.22 -64.27 -20.00
C SER A 36 22.49 -65.73 -19.62
N SER A 37 22.01 -66.19 -18.45
CA SER A 37 21.01 -67.29 -18.30
C SER A 37 20.91 -67.89 -16.87
N THR A 38 19.65 -67.99 -16.40
CA THR A 38 18.98 -69.07 -15.62
C THR A 38 19.41 -69.48 -14.20
N SER A 39 18.53 -69.10 -13.25
CA SER A 39 17.89 -69.84 -12.13
C SER A 39 18.65 -70.86 -11.26
N SER A 40 18.70 -70.58 -9.95
CA SER A 40 18.32 -71.53 -8.88
C SER A 40 18.13 -70.82 -7.54
N SER A 41 17.07 -71.19 -6.85
CA SER A 41 16.65 -70.74 -5.52
C SER A 41 17.61 -71.10 -4.39
N ALA A 42 17.94 -70.13 -3.53
CA ALA A 42 18.33 -70.37 -2.15
C ALA A 42 17.98 -69.15 -1.28
N SER A 43 17.22 -69.40 -0.22
CA SER A 43 16.84 -68.43 0.80
C SER A 43 18.06 -68.13 1.68
N SER A 44 18.51 -66.87 1.70
CA SER A 44 19.45 -66.38 2.71
C SER A 44 19.13 -64.94 3.06
N THR A 45 18.57 -64.78 4.26
CA THR A 45 18.29 -63.53 4.97
C THR A 45 19.53 -62.64 4.97
N THR A 46 19.51 -61.59 4.13
CA THR A 46 20.55 -60.55 4.13
C THR A 46 19.86 -59.21 4.31
N THR A 47 20.14 -58.59 5.45
CA THR A 47 19.67 -57.27 5.85
C THR A 47 20.17 -56.24 4.85
N THR A 48 19.37 -55.91 3.84
CA THR A 48 19.64 -54.79 2.93
C THR A 48 19.39 -53.50 3.69
N THR A 49 20.48 -52.91 4.19
CA THR A 49 20.54 -51.50 4.53
C THR A 49 20.22 -50.72 3.26
N THR A 50 18.96 -50.31 3.09
CA THR A 50 18.58 -49.28 2.14
C THR A 50 19.28 -48.00 2.56
N THR A 51 20.46 -47.76 2.00
CA THR A 51 21.04 -46.43 1.90
C THR A 51 20.07 -45.60 1.06
N GLY A 52 19.15 -44.93 1.74
CA GLY A 52 18.31 -43.92 1.14
C GLY A 52 19.24 -42.88 0.53
N SER A 53 19.38 -42.91 -0.79
CA SER A 53 19.85 -41.77 -1.55
C SER A 53 18.86 -40.65 -1.25
N GLN A 54 19.23 -39.76 -0.31
CA GLN A 54 18.57 -38.47 -0.20
C GLN A 54 18.76 -37.82 -1.56
N SER A 55 17.72 -37.84 -2.40
CA SER A 55 17.73 -37.02 -3.60
C SER A 55 17.97 -35.60 -3.10
N LYS A 56 19.10 -34.99 -3.49
CA LYS A 56 19.29 -33.55 -3.30
C LYS A 56 18.05 -32.89 -3.86
N LYS A 57 17.21 -32.31 -3.01
CA LYS A 57 16.07 -31.51 -3.47
C LYS A 57 16.66 -30.47 -4.43
N SER A 58 16.20 -30.49 -5.67
CA SER A 58 16.58 -29.47 -6.65
C SER A 58 16.25 -28.11 -6.06
N GLN A 59 17.13 -27.13 -6.29
CA GLN A 59 16.81 -25.74 -5.93
C GLN A 59 15.53 -25.32 -6.64
N PRO A 60 14.65 -24.54 -5.98
CA PRO A 60 13.41 -24.10 -6.59
C PRO A 60 13.70 -23.20 -7.79
N THR A 61 12.80 -23.25 -8.76
CA THR A 61 12.83 -22.50 -10.02
C THR A 61 11.63 -21.57 -10.08
N ALA A 62 11.64 -20.59 -10.99
CA ALA A 62 10.52 -19.66 -11.16
C ALA A 62 9.17 -20.37 -11.39
N SER A 63 9.15 -21.52 -12.07
CA SER A 63 7.92 -22.29 -12.30
C SER A 63 7.28 -22.85 -11.03
N ASP A 64 8.08 -23.10 -9.98
CA ASP A 64 7.57 -23.59 -8.70
C ASP A 64 6.73 -22.54 -7.96
N PHE A 65 6.85 -21.27 -8.35
CA PHE A 65 6.12 -20.13 -7.77
C PHE A 65 5.02 -19.58 -8.68
N TYR A 66 4.83 -20.14 -9.89
CA TYR A 66 3.84 -19.62 -10.83
C TYR A 66 2.41 -19.76 -10.28
N VAL A 67 1.62 -18.70 -10.40
CA VAL A 67 0.20 -18.66 -10.00
C VAL A 67 -0.64 -18.58 -11.27
N PRO A 68 -1.27 -19.68 -11.71
CA PRO A 68 -2.02 -19.69 -12.98
C PRO A 68 -3.22 -18.74 -12.98
N SER A 69 -3.91 -18.65 -11.85
CA SER A 69 -5.02 -17.73 -11.61
C SER A 69 -5.39 -17.76 -10.14
N LEU A 70 -5.84 -16.65 -9.58
CA LEU A 70 -6.47 -16.62 -8.26
C LEU A 70 -7.95 -17.02 -8.35
N PRO A 71 -8.52 -17.68 -7.33
CA PRO A 71 -9.96 -17.88 -7.23
C PRO A 71 -10.70 -16.55 -7.38
N GLY A 72 -11.69 -16.48 -8.28
CA GLY A 72 -12.44 -15.24 -8.54
C GLY A 72 -11.78 -14.23 -9.49
N GLN A 73 -10.56 -14.50 -9.99
CA GLN A 73 -9.93 -13.68 -11.03
C GLN A 73 -10.69 -13.76 -12.37
N PRO A 74 -10.79 -12.66 -13.14
CA PRO A 74 -11.37 -12.69 -14.48
C PRO A 74 -10.70 -13.74 -15.39
N LYS A 75 -11.50 -14.50 -16.15
CA LYS A 75 -11.00 -15.62 -16.96
C LYS A 75 -10.15 -15.18 -18.17
N ASP A 76 -10.37 -13.97 -18.64
CA ASP A 76 -9.66 -13.32 -19.74
C ASP A 76 -8.42 -12.53 -19.28
N SER A 77 -8.14 -12.53 -17.97
CA SER A 77 -6.98 -11.89 -17.38
C SER A 77 -5.68 -12.36 -18.04
N GLN A 78 -4.83 -11.40 -18.40
CA GLN A 78 -3.50 -11.65 -18.98
C GLN A 78 -2.38 -11.42 -17.96
N LEU A 79 -2.71 -11.34 -16.66
CA LEU A 79 -1.73 -11.13 -15.60
C LEU A 79 -0.82 -12.35 -15.48
N ILE A 80 0.49 -12.09 -15.35
CA ILE A 80 1.48 -13.12 -15.03
C ILE A 80 1.89 -12.94 -13.58
N LEU A 81 1.55 -13.94 -12.76
CA LEU A 81 1.63 -13.89 -11.32
C LEU A 81 2.59 -14.96 -10.78
N TYR A 82 3.38 -14.61 -9.76
CA TYR A 82 4.19 -15.56 -9.00
C TYR A 82 4.07 -15.27 -7.51
N ALA A 83 4.01 -16.30 -6.67
CA ALA A 83 3.88 -16.13 -5.24
C ALA A 83 4.53 -17.27 -4.48
N GLY A 84 4.93 -17.01 -3.24
CA GLY A 84 5.32 -18.04 -2.30
C GLY A 84 6.30 -17.56 -1.25
N HIS A 85 6.89 -18.50 -0.52
CA HIS A 85 7.78 -18.22 0.60
C HIS A 85 9.26 -18.32 0.24
N LEU A 86 10.03 -17.33 0.67
CA LEU A 86 11.49 -17.32 0.61
C LEU A 86 12.08 -17.09 2.01
N SER A 87 13.16 -17.79 2.30
CA SER A 87 13.86 -17.70 3.59
C SER A 87 14.49 -16.32 3.78
N PHE A 88 14.45 -15.80 5.01
CA PHE A 88 15.19 -14.61 5.42
C PHE A 88 16.66 -14.89 5.77
N SER A 89 17.05 -16.17 5.87
CA SER A 89 18.44 -16.56 6.13
C SER A 89 19.33 -16.25 4.91
N PRO A 90 20.64 -15.96 5.12
CA PRO A 90 21.57 -15.67 4.04
C PRO A 90 21.55 -16.72 2.92
N PRO A 91 21.67 -16.32 1.65
CA PRO A 91 21.36 -17.19 0.52
C PRO A 91 22.32 -18.39 0.36
N ASP A 92 23.52 -18.33 0.96
CA ASP A 92 24.55 -19.39 0.92
C ASP A 92 24.56 -20.30 2.16
N VAL A 93 23.62 -20.11 3.08
CA VAL A 93 23.47 -20.93 4.29
C VAL A 93 22.40 -22.00 4.07
N SER A 94 22.67 -23.21 4.56
CA SER A 94 21.69 -24.30 4.58
C SER A 94 20.51 -23.92 5.46
N VAL A 95 19.30 -23.99 4.89
CA VAL A 95 18.06 -23.66 5.60
C VAL A 95 17.54 -24.90 6.32
N GLU A 96 17.25 -24.76 7.61
CA GLU A 96 16.47 -25.73 8.39
C GLU A 96 15.01 -25.26 8.44
N PRO A 97 14.07 -25.83 7.65
CA PRO A 97 12.77 -25.22 7.44
C PRO A 97 11.94 -24.96 8.70
N GLU A 98 12.05 -25.83 9.70
CA GLU A 98 11.31 -25.72 10.96
C GLU A 98 11.87 -24.67 11.94
N LYS A 99 13.10 -24.18 11.69
CA LYS A 99 13.79 -23.20 12.55
C LYS A 99 13.95 -21.83 11.91
N ASP A 100 13.71 -21.74 10.60
CA ASP A 100 13.93 -20.54 9.83
C ASP A 100 12.69 -19.65 9.76
N SER A 101 12.91 -18.39 9.42
CA SER A 101 11.84 -17.42 9.16
C SER A 101 11.75 -17.13 7.66
N TYR A 102 10.52 -17.01 7.17
CA TYR A 102 10.23 -16.86 5.76
C TYR A 102 9.40 -15.60 5.51
N GLY A 103 9.81 -14.84 4.51
CA GLY A 103 9.00 -13.81 3.90
C GLY A 103 8.11 -14.41 2.82
N PHE A 104 6.90 -13.90 2.68
CA PHE A 104 6.02 -14.19 1.56
C PHE A 104 6.15 -13.08 0.53
N PHE A 105 6.32 -13.45 -0.74
CA PHE A 105 6.34 -12.51 -1.85
C PHE A 105 5.17 -12.77 -2.80
N PHE A 106 4.70 -11.70 -3.43
CA PHE A 106 3.74 -11.75 -4.53
C PHE A 106 4.21 -10.82 -5.66
N LEU A 107 4.55 -11.42 -6.80
CA LEU A 107 5.07 -10.75 -7.98
C LEU A 107 3.97 -10.65 -9.04
N ASN A 108 3.72 -9.42 -9.49
CA ASN A 108 2.89 -9.11 -10.65
C ASN A 108 3.82 -8.58 -11.75
N LYS A 109 3.92 -9.28 -12.89
CA LYS A 109 4.77 -8.80 -13.99
C LYS A 109 4.17 -7.57 -14.67
N ALA A 110 5.07 -6.75 -15.23
CA ALA A 110 4.68 -5.63 -16.06
C ALA A 110 3.86 -6.10 -17.27
N ARG A 111 2.77 -5.41 -17.59
CA ARG A 111 1.96 -5.67 -18.80
C ARG A 111 2.68 -5.17 -20.05
N HIS A 112 3.33 -4.01 -19.93
CA HIS A 112 4.09 -3.39 -20.99
C HIS A 112 5.49 -3.02 -20.49
N ILE A 113 6.47 -3.13 -21.38
CA ILE A 113 7.81 -2.56 -21.17
C ILE A 113 7.89 -1.34 -22.08
N ALA A 114 8.10 -0.17 -21.48
CA ALA A 114 8.29 1.09 -22.21
C ALA A 114 9.76 1.22 -22.67
N ASN A 115 10.41 2.33 -22.35
CA ASN A 115 11.82 2.59 -22.66
C ASN A 115 12.81 1.64 -21.95
N ARG A 116 12.46 1.07 -20.79
CA ARG A 116 13.31 0.14 -20.02
C ARG A 116 12.52 -0.72 -19.03
N PRO A 117 13.04 -1.88 -18.61
CA PRO A 117 12.40 -2.70 -17.59
C PRO A 117 12.66 -2.16 -16.17
N VAL A 118 11.59 -2.11 -15.36
CA VAL A 118 11.63 -1.62 -13.97
C VAL A 118 11.09 -2.69 -13.01
N LEU A 119 11.73 -2.83 -11.86
CA LEU A 119 11.23 -3.60 -10.72
C LEU A 119 10.96 -2.64 -9.55
N LEU A 120 9.71 -2.63 -9.09
CA LEU A 120 9.28 -1.97 -7.86
C LEU A 120 9.12 -3.02 -6.77
N VAL A 121 9.78 -2.83 -5.64
CA VAL A 121 9.52 -3.61 -4.41
C VAL A 121 8.57 -2.80 -3.55
N TRP A 122 7.40 -3.33 -3.23
CA TRP A 122 6.39 -2.65 -2.42
C TRP A 122 6.32 -3.22 -1.00
N LEU A 123 6.34 -2.34 -0.01
CA LEU A 123 6.23 -2.65 1.41
C LEU A 123 5.12 -1.80 2.05
N ASN A 124 4.08 -2.42 2.61
CA ASN A 124 3.20 -1.71 3.54
C ASN A 124 3.87 -1.58 4.94
N GLY A 125 3.27 -0.74 5.79
CA GLY A 125 3.82 -0.34 7.07
C GLY A 125 3.31 -1.14 8.27
N GLY A 126 2.59 -0.46 9.17
CA GLY A 126 2.22 -0.95 10.50
C GLY A 126 3.12 -0.33 11.58
N PRO A 127 4.12 -1.06 12.16
CA PRO A 127 4.70 -2.33 11.73
C PRO A 127 3.77 -3.55 11.76
N GLY A 128 3.89 -4.43 10.76
CA GLY A 128 3.23 -5.73 10.72
C GLY A 128 1.96 -5.80 9.87
N CYS A 129 1.72 -4.79 9.03
CA CYS A 129 0.65 -4.79 8.04
C CYS A 129 1.11 -5.45 6.73
N SER A 130 0.24 -6.26 6.14
CA SER A 130 0.52 -7.05 4.96
C SER A 130 0.66 -6.19 3.71
N SER A 131 1.60 -6.55 2.83
CA SER A 131 1.71 -5.92 1.52
C SER A 131 0.62 -6.36 0.55
N PHE A 132 -0.35 -7.18 1.02
CA PHE A 132 -1.58 -7.41 0.29
C PHE A 132 -2.47 -6.17 0.21
N ASP A 133 -2.34 -5.21 1.13
CA ASP A 133 -3.00 -3.90 1.06
C ASP A 133 -2.59 -3.18 -0.23
N GLY A 134 -1.28 -3.07 -0.43
CA GLY A 134 -0.67 -2.60 -1.67
C GLY A 134 -1.21 -3.33 -2.91
N SER A 135 -1.32 -4.66 -2.84
CA SER A 135 -1.63 -5.49 -4.00
C SER A 135 -3.12 -5.55 -4.38
N LEU A 136 -4.02 -5.52 -3.39
CA LEU A 136 -5.47 -5.74 -3.56
C LEU A 136 -6.33 -4.53 -3.21
N MET A 137 -5.74 -3.43 -2.72
CA MET A 137 -6.45 -2.18 -2.40
C MET A 137 -5.83 -0.96 -3.09
N GLU A 138 -4.52 -0.94 -3.34
CA GLU A 138 -3.82 0.29 -3.71
C GLU A 138 -3.17 0.33 -5.11
N VAL A 139 -2.04 -0.34 -5.34
CA VAL A 139 -1.23 -0.18 -6.56
C VAL A 139 -1.25 -1.41 -7.46
N GLY A 140 -1.68 -2.56 -6.94
CA GLY A 140 -1.75 -3.80 -7.70
C GLY A 140 -2.90 -3.84 -8.73
N PRO A 141 -2.87 -4.84 -9.64
CA PRO A 141 -3.83 -4.95 -10.75
C PRO A 141 -5.22 -5.42 -10.37
N LEU A 142 -5.39 -6.02 -9.20
CA LEU A 142 -6.64 -6.68 -8.82
C LEU A 142 -7.30 -5.94 -7.64
N ARG A 143 -8.63 -5.94 -7.62
CA ARG A 143 -9.45 -5.49 -6.49
C ARG A 143 -10.53 -6.51 -6.19
N MET A 144 -10.94 -6.59 -4.93
CA MET A 144 -12.18 -7.26 -4.58
C MET A 144 -13.37 -6.50 -5.17
N VAL A 145 -14.36 -7.25 -5.64
CA VAL A 145 -15.69 -6.68 -5.90
C VAL A 145 -16.43 -6.64 -4.57
N PRO A 146 -16.86 -5.46 -4.08
CA PRO A 146 -17.56 -5.35 -2.79
C PRO A 146 -18.78 -6.26 -2.76
N LYS A 147 -18.89 -7.10 -1.72
CA LYS A 147 -19.95 -8.12 -1.58
C LYS A 147 -20.06 -9.08 -2.77
N GLY A 148 -18.95 -9.27 -3.49
CA GLY A 148 -18.87 -10.09 -4.70
C GLY A 148 -18.54 -11.57 -4.45
N ASP A 149 -18.65 -12.04 -3.22
CA ASP A 149 -18.43 -13.45 -2.83
C ASP A 149 -17.06 -14.01 -3.29
N GLY A 150 -15.99 -13.24 -3.08
CA GLY A 150 -14.65 -13.61 -3.51
C GLY A 150 -14.34 -13.37 -4.99
N THR A 151 -15.18 -12.61 -5.70
CA THR A 151 -14.90 -12.17 -7.07
C THR A 151 -13.90 -11.02 -7.08
N LEU A 152 -12.93 -11.09 -7.99
CA LEU A 152 -11.94 -10.05 -8.25
C LEU A 152 -12.24 -9.34 -9.58
N LYS A 153 -11.79 -8.08 -9.68
CA LYS A 153 -11.78 -7.29 -10.92
C LYS A 153 -10.39 -6.72 -11.18
N GLU A 154 -10.06 -6.50 -12.44
CA GLU A 154 -8.85 -5.76 -12.82
C GLU A 154 -9.06 -4.24 -12.75
N VAL A 155 -7.97 -3.49 -12.57
CA VAL A 155 -7.94 -2.02 -12.52
C VAL A 155 -6.96 -1.46 -13.56
N ASP A 156 -7.44 -0.52 -14.38
CA ASP A 156 -6.67 0.07 -15.49
C ASP A 156 -5.52 1.00 -15.04
N ALA A 157 -5.59 1.49 -13.80
CA ALA A 157 -4.62 2.42 -13.21
C ALA A 157 -3.53 1.74 -12.35
N ALA A 158 -3.40 0.41 -12.47
CA ALA A 158 -2.42 -0.33 -11.70
C ALA A 158 -0.98 0.03 -12.09
N TRP A 159 -0.07 -0.01 -11.12
CA TRP A 159 1.34 0.33 -11.37
C TRP A 159 2.05 -0.74 -12.21
N ASN A 160 1.49 -1.96 -12.30
CA ASN A 160 2.05 -3.00 -13.15
C ASN A 160 1.76 -2.81 -14.65
N GLU A 161 1.13 -1.71 -15.03
CA GLU A 161 1.00 -1.34 -16.44
C GLU A 161 2.39 -1.20 -17.10
N TYR A 162 3.36 -0.58 -16.41
CA TYR A 162 4.70 -0.31 -16.94
C TYR A 162 5.87 -0.79 -16.07
N ALA A 163 5.60 -1.38 -14.90
CA ALA A 163 6.65 -1.87 -14.00
C ALA A 163 6.30 -3.26 -13.44
N ASN A 164 7.31 -4.03 -13.04
CA ASN A 164 7.06 -5.26 -12.30
C ASN A 164 6.86 -4.88 -10.83
N LEU A 165 5.82 -5.43 -10.18
CA LEU A 165 5.52 -5.16 -8.77
C LEU A 165 5.82 -6.39 -7.92
N LEU A 166 6.77 -6.29 -7.00
CA LEU A 166 7.09 -7.31 -6.01
C LEU A 166 6.61 -6.85 -4.63
N PHE A 167 5.46 -7.34 -4.20
CA PHE A 167 4.94 -7.14 -2.85
C PHE A 167 5.61 -8.13 -1.91
N ILE A 168 6.03 -7.67 -0.73
CA ILE A 168 6.66 -8.53 0.28
C ILE A 168 5.98 -8.33 1.63
N ASP A 169 5.42 -9.40 2.18
CA ASP A 169 5.00 -9.40 3.58
C ASP A 169 6.24 -9.50 4.47
N GLN A 170 6.45 -8.50 5.33
CA GLN A 170 7.58 -8.43 6.22
C GLN A 170 7.24 -7.55 7.42
N PRO A 171 7.87 -7.77 8.59
CA PRO A 171 8.81 -8.84 8.94
C PRO A 171 8.10 -10.17 9.25
N THR A 172 8.83 -11.16 9.78
CA THR A 172 8.29 -12.47 10.21
C THR A 172 7.00 -12.32 11.04
N GLY A 173 5.92 -12.98 10.60
CA GLY A 173 4.61 -12.95 11.24
C GLY A 173 3.58 -12.03 10.56
N THR A 174 4.02 -11.18 9.63
CA THR A 174 3.15 -10.27 8.85
C THR A 174 2.47 -11.00 7.71
N GLY A 175 1.16 -10.84 7.53
CA GLY A 175 0.40 -11.48 6.44
C GLY A 175 0.67 -12.99 6.36
N TYR A 176 1.18 -13.49 5.22
CA TYR A 176 1.56 -14.89 5.07
C TYR A 176 2.99 -15.22 5.49
N SER A 177 3.81 -14.23 5.87
CA SER A 177 5.16 -14.48 6.38
C SER A 177 5.12 -15.20 7.71
N TYR A 178 6.00 -16.19 7.90
CA TYR A 178 5.95 -17.06 9.07
C TYR A 178 7.35 -17.45 9.54
N GLY A 179 7.43 -17.88 10.79
CA GLY A 179 8.64 -18.41 11.40
C GLY A 179 8.30 -18.96 12.80
N PRO A 180 9.23 -19.65 13.48
CA PRO A 180 8.98 -20.08 14.83
C PRO A 180 8.76 -18.86 15.74
N LYS A 181 7.85 -19.01 16.72
CA LYS A 181 7.33 -17.92 17.56
C LYS A 181 8.36 -17.01 18.27
N PRO A 182 9.60 -17.41 18.61
CA PRO A 182 10.59 -16.47 19.17
C PRO A 182 11.26 -15.53 18.15
N ASN A 183 10.98 -15.64 16.85
CA ASN A 183 11.72 -14.94 15.80
C ASN A 183 11.05 -13.63 15.31
N TYR A 184 10.34 -12.91 16.17
CA TYR A 184 9.90 -11.56 15.80
C TYR A 184 11.11 -10.65 15.61
N VAL A 185 11.02 -9.76 14.62
CA VAL A 185 12.05 -8.75 14.38
C VAL A 185 11.77 -7.56 15.29
N HIS A 186 12.83 -7.00 15.87
CA HIS A 186 12.74 -5.90 16.84
C HIS A 186 13.39 -4.60 16.37
N GLU A 187 14.23 -4.66 15.33
CA GLU A 187 15.08 -3.55 14.88
C GLU A 187 15.18 -3.49 13.35
N LEU A 188 15.43 -2.30 12.80
CA LEU A 188 15.42 -2.02 11.36
C LEU A 188 16.64 -2.59 10.61
N ASP A 189 17.78 -2.71 11.27
CA ASP A 189 18.99 -3.34 10.72
C ASP A 189 18.78 -4.85 10.47
N VAL A 190 18.12 -5.54 11.40
CA VAL A 190 17.71 -6.94 11.24
C VAL A 190 16.66 -7.07 10.13
N SER A 191 15.66 -6.18 10.10
CA SER A 191 14.63 -6.20 9.05
C SER A 191 15.21 -5.99 7.65
N SER A 192 16.06 -4.98 7.49
CA SER A 192 16.74 -4.69 6.21
C SER A 192 17.68 -5.83 5.79
N THR A 193 18.41 -6.44 6.72
CA THR A 193 19.24 -7.62 6.44
C THR A 193 18.40 -8.80 5.94
N ASN A 194 17.27 -9.07 6.59
CA ASN A 194 16.32 -10.12 6.17
C ASN A 194 15.80 -9.87 4.75
N LEU A 195 15.42 -8.62 4.45
CA LEU A 195 14.93 -8.24 3.13
C LEU A 195 16.01 -8.33 2.05
N VAL A 196 17.25 -7.92 2.35
CA VAL A 196 18.40 -8.11 1.44
C VAL A 196 18.62 -9.59 1.14
N ASN A 197 18.57 -10.47 2.14
CA ASN A 197 18.70 -11.91 1.94
C ASN A 197 17.56 -12.49 1.10
N LEU A 198 16.32 -12.07 1.37
CA LEU A 198 15.16 -12.49 0.60
C LEU A 198 15.28 -12.05 -0.87
N LEU A 199 15.65 -10.79 -1.13
CA LEU A 199 15.86 -10.28 -2.49
C LEU A 199 17.00 -11.01 -3.20
N ALA A 200 18.10 -11.32 -2.52
CA ALA A 200 19.19 -12.09 -3.09
C ALA A 200 18.74 -13.50 -3.50
N ARG A 201 17.88 -14.15 -2.71
CA ARG A 201 17.27 -15.44 -3.06
C ARG A 201 16.29 -15.31 -4.22
N PHE A 202 15.43 -14.29 -4.19
CA PHE A 202 14.50 -13.98 -5.26
C PHE A 202 15.25 -13.82 -6.60
N PHE A 203 16.33 -13.05 -6.61
CA PHE A 203 17.15 -12.86 -7.81
C PHE A 203 17.89 -14.10 -8.29
N ARG A 204 18.13 -15.12 -7.44
CA ARG A 204 18.65 -16.42 -7.92
C ARG A 204 17.59 -17.24 -8.65
N ILE A 205 16.32 -17.08 -8.26
CA ILE A 205 15.18 -17.79 -8.85
C ILE A 205 14.68 -17.07 -10.11
N PHE A 206 14.71 -15.73 -10.08
CA PHE A 206 14.30 -14.84 -11.17
C PHE A 206 15.47 -13.94 -11.60
N PRO A 207 16.50 -14.51 -12.26
CA PRO A 207 17.72 -13.78 -12.62
C PRO A 207 17.48 -12.63 -13.60
N GLU A 208 16.37 -12.61 -14.34
CA GLU A 208 16.03 -11.50 -15.24
C GLU A 208 15.89 -10.15 -14.53
N TYR A 209 15.58 -10.13 -13.22
CA TYR A 209 15.44 -8.90 -12.45
C TYR A 209 16.77 -8.33 -11.92
N GLN A 210 17.87 -9.10 -12.00
CA GLN A 210 19.19 -8.69 -11.47
C GLN A 210 19.81 -7.47 -12.18
N ASN A 211 19.30 -7.15 -13.38
CA ASN A 211 19.83 -6.07 -14.22
C ASN A 211 18.78 -4.98 -14.50
N MET A 212 17.59 -5.06 -13.89
CA MET A 212 16.53 -4.06 -14.04
C MET A 212 16.75 -2.88 -13.11
N ASP A 213 16.24 -1.71 -13.49
CA ASP A 213 16.17 -0.56 -12.59
C ASP A 213 15.30 -0.91 -11.38
N LEU A 214 15.90 -0.87 -10.19
CA LEU A 214 15.25 -1.21 -8.93
C LEU A 214 14.80 0.07 -8.22
N TYR A 215 13.54 0.07 -7.78
CA TYR A 215 13.00 1.07 -6.86
C TYR A 215 12.34 0.40 -5.66
N LEU A 216 12.51 1.00 -4.49
CA LEU A 216 11.86 0.55 -3.26
C LEU A 216 10.70 1.50 -2.94
N CYS A 217 9.51 0.95 -2.80
CA CYS A 217 8.26 1.67 -2.71
C CYS A 217 7.46 1.21 -1.49
N GLY A 218 6.58 2.06 -0.99
CA GLY A 218 5.68 1.69 0.09
C GLY A 218 5.15 2.89 0.84
N GLU A 219 4.49 2.62 1.96
CA GLU A 219 3.77 3.64 2.71
C GLU A 219 3.89 3.52 4.23
N SER A 220 3.47 4.58 4.94
CA SER A 220 3.34 4.56 6.39
C SER A 220 4.67 4.26 7.10
N PHE A 221 4.72 3.26 7.99
CA PHE A 221 5.97 2.81 8.62
C PHE A 221 7.02 2.28 7.63
N ALA A 222 6.68 2.02 6.36
CA ALA A 222 7.68 1.78 5.33
C ALA A 222 8.59 3.00 5.10
N GLY A 223 8.19 4.20 5.55
CA GLY A 223 9.09 5.34 5.71
C GLY A 223 10.32 5.06 6.58
N GLN A 224 10.25 4.09 7.50
CA GLN A 224 11.41 3.57 8.23
C GLN A 224 12.09 2.41 7.48
N TYR A 225 11.32 1.45 6.97
CA TYR A 225 11.87 0.25 6.31
C TYR A 225 12.66 0.57 5.04
N ILE A 226 12.12 1.41 4.18
CA ILE A 226 12.62 1.64 2.82
C ILE A 226 14.01 2.31 2.83
N PRO A 227 14.27 3.39 3.60
CA PRO A 227 15.61 3.98 3.65
C PRO A 227 16.66 3.04 4.25
N TYR A 228 16.28 2.23 5.25
CA TYR A 228 17.16 1.20 5.82
C TYR A 228 17.49 0.11 4.80
N LEU A 229 16.50 -0.39 4.06
CA LEU A 229 16.71 -1.35 2.98
C LEU A 229 17.55 -0.74 1.84
N ALA A 230 17.29 0.50 1.44
CA ALA A 230 18.05 1.21 0.42
C ALA A 230 19.53 1.30 0.80
N GLN A 231 19.82 1.72 2.04
CA GLN A 231 21.19 1.78 2.55
C GLN A 231 21.84 0.40 2.56
N ALA A 232 21.15 -0.64 3.04
CA ALA A 232 21.66 -2.01 3.06
C ALA A 232 21.96 -2.57 1.66
N ILE A 233 21.13 -2.23 0.66
CA ILE A 233 21.37 -2.59 -0.76
C ILE A 233 22.58 -1.85 -1.31
N LEU A 234 22.75 -0.56 -1.01
CA LEU A 234 23.89 0.24 -1.48
C LEU A 234 25.22 -0.17 -0.84
N ASP A 235 25.19 -0.79 0.34
CA ASP A 235 26.38 -1.22 1.09
C ASP A 235 26.76 -2.69 0.84
N THR A 236 25.94 -3.45 0.10
CA THR A 236 26.18 -4.87 -0.20
C THR A 236 26.56 -5.12 -1.65
N ASN A 237 27.26 -6.23 -1.90
CA ASN A 237 27.60 -6.69 -3.25
C ASN A 237 26.76 -7.89 -3.71
N ILE A 238 25.85 -8.41 -2.87
CA ILE A 238 25.03 -9.59 -3.23
C ILE A 238 23.80 -9.22 -4.05
N ILE A 239 23.41 -7.95 -4.04
CA ILE A 239 22.35 -7.38 -4.87
C ILE A 239 23.03 -6.58 -5.97
N THR A 240 22.89 -7.01 -7.21
CA THR A 240 23.51 -6.36 -8.38
C THR A 240 22.57 -5.40 -9.11
N SER A 241 21.26 -5.50 -8.86
CA SER A 241 20.27 -4.63 -9.49
C SER A 241 20.57 -3.17 -9.15
N PRO A 242 20.65 -2.26 -10.15
CA PRO A 242 20.92 -0.86 -9.88
C PRO A 242 19.73 -0.22 -9.16
N LEU A 243 19.92 0.11 -7.88
CA LEU A 243 18.96 0.91 -7.11
C LEU A 243 18.95 2.34 -7.66
N LYS A 244 17.79 2.77 -8.19
CA LYS A 244 17.63 4.09 -8.82
C LYS A 244 16.91 5.09 -7.93
N GLY A 245 16.04 4.63 -7.04
CA GLY A 245 15.33 5.51 -6.13
C GLY A 245 14.44 4.80 -5.13
N ILE A 246 13.85 5.60 -4.25
CA ILE A 246 12.83 5.18 -3.30
C ILE A 246 11.59 6.05 -3.42
N ILE A 247 10.42 5.48 -3.14
CA ILE A 247 9.10 6.11 -3.26
C ILE A 247 8.35 5.85 -1.95
N ILE A 248 8.02 6.88 -1.18
CA ILE A 248 7.42 6.75 0.15
C ILE A 248 6.12 7.57 0.20
N GLY A 249 5.00 6.87 0.33
CA GLY A 249 3.67 7.46 0.53
C GLY A 249 3.37 7.66 2.00
N ASN A 250 2.90 8.84 2.40
CA ASN A 250 2.40 9.12 3.75
C ASN A 250 3.32 8.53 4.84
N GLY A 251 4.63 8.73 4.70
CA GLY A 251 5.63 7.97 5.44
C GLY A 251 5.89 8.48 6.85
N TRP A 252 6.03 7.56 7.81
CA TRP A 252 6.61 7.85 9.13
C TRP A 252 8.14 7.79 9.04
N VAL A 253 8.81 8.95 9.02
CA VAL A 253 10.23 9.10 8.66
C VAL A 253 11.00 9.88 9.74
N ASP A 254 10.48 11.03 10.16
CA ASP A 254 11.05 11.92 11.17
C ASP A 254 10.04 12.16 12.30
N PRO A 255 10.05 11.31 13.34
CA PRO A 255 9.09 11.36 14.44
C PRO A 255 8.97 12.73 15.08
N ILE A 256 10.08 13.42 15.34
CA ILE A 256 10.04 14.69 16.07
C ILE A 256 9.30 15.75 15.25
N ASN A 257 9.66 15.89 13.97
CA ASN A 257 9.00 16.88 13.12
C ASN A 257 7.55 16.52 12.82
N GLN A 258 7.23 15.23 12.72
CA GLN A 258 5.88 14.77 12.42
C GLN A 258 4.94 14.85 13.64
N TYR A 259 5.34 14.40 14.84
CA TYR A 259 4.52 14.55 16.06
C TYR A 259 4.20 16.03 16.32
N LEU A 260 5.19 16.90 16.19
CA LEU A 260 5.03 18.34 16.48
C LEU A 260 4.26 19.09 15.39
N ALA A 261 3.94 18.45 14.26
CA ALA A 261 3.11 19.02 13.20
C ALA A 261 1.61 18.73 13.36
N TYR A 262 1.22 17.72 14.15
CA TYR A 262 -0.19 17.38 14.33
C TYR A 262 -1.08 18.56 14.77
N PRO A 263 -0.66 19.44 15.71
CA PRO A 263 -1.50 20.58 16.09
C PRO A 263 -1.73 21.56 14.95
N ASP A 264 -0.69 21.86 14.18
CA ASP A 264 -0.79 22.78 13.05
C ASP A 264 -1.74 22.24 11.98
N PHE A 265 -1.65 20.94 11.68
CA PHE A 265 -2.57 20.27 10.78
C PHE A 265 -4.01 20.30 11.33
N ALA A 266 -4.22 19.89 12.59
CA ALA A 266 -5.54 19.84 13.21
C ALA A 266 -6.24 21.21 13.26
N PHE A 267 -5.49 22.29 13.49
CA PHE A 267 -6.05 23.64 13.45
C PHE A 267 -6.34 24.11 12.03
N LYS A 268 -5.44 23.87 11.06
CA LYS A 268 -5.64 24.26 9.65
C LYS A 268 -6.80 23.51 9.00
N ALA A 269 -6.92 22.21 9.29
CA ALA A 269 -8.01 21.36 8.81
C ALA A 269 -9.34 21.60 9.56
N GLY A 270 -9.36 22.47 10.58
CA GLY A 270 -10.57 22.79 11.34
C GLY A 270 -11.07 21.66 12.26
N LEU A 271 -10.25 20.65 12.53
CA LEU A 271 -10.59 19.51 13.40
C LEU A 271 -10.75 19.94 14.85
N ILE A 272 -9.97 20.94 15.28
CA ILE A 272 -10.01 21.49 16.62
C ILE A 272 -10.10 23.01 16.54
N ASN A 273 -11.04 23.60 17.27
CA ASN A 273 -11.09 25.05 17.46
C ASN A 273 -9.93 25.48 18.38
N PRO A 274 -9.02 26.39 17.96
CA PRO A 274 -7.86 26.83 18.75
C PRO A 274 -8.18 27.45 20.12
N SER A 275 -9.42 27.91 20.34
CA SER A 275 -9.91 28.48 21.60
C SER A 275 -10.64 27.46 22.51
N SER A 276 -10.78 26.21 22.08
CA SER A 276 -11.50 25.17 22.81
C SER A 276 -10.70 24.56 23.97
N LYS A 277 -11.39 23.84 24.86
CA LYS A 277 -10.75 22.98 25.88
C LYS A 277 -9.92 21.87 25.23
N ALA A 278 -10.36 21.33 24.09
CA ALA A 278 -9.60 20.34 23.33
C ALA A 278 -8.24 20.88 22.88
N ALA A 279 -8.19 22.13 22.41
CA ALA A 279 -6.92 22.78 22.07
C ALA A 279 -5.99 22.96 23.28
N GLN A 280 -6.54 23.14 24.49
CA GLN A 280 -5.74 23.18 25.72
C GLN A 280 -5.18 21.79 26.06
N SER A 281 -6.00 20.73 25.97
CA SER A 281 -5.54 19.35 26.15
C SER A 281 -4.44 18.99 25.16
N LEU A 282 -4.62 19.33 23.88
CA LEU A 282 -3.61 19.11 22.85
C LEU A 282 -2.29 19.83 23.16
N LYS A 283 -2.36 21.10 23.59
CA LYS A 283 -1.17 21.86 24.02
C LYS A 283 -0.45 21.20 25.20
N ASN A 284 -1.18 20.61 26.14
CA ASN A 284 -0.58 19.89 27.26
C ASN A 284 0.16 18.63 26.79
N GLU A 285 -0.39 17.86 25.84
CA GLU A 285 0.31 16.71 25.27
C GLU A 285 1.57 17.12 24.49
N VAL A 286 1.49 18.22 23.71
CA VAL A 286 2.66 18.80 23.03
C VAL A 286 3.72 19.23 24.04
N GLN A 287 3.33 19.82 25.18
CA GLN A 287 4.27 20.21 26.23
C GLN A 287 4.97 18.98 26.83
N LYS A 288 4.25 17.89 27.11
CA LYS A 288 4.86 16.64 27.59
C LYS A 288 5.84 16.06 26.59
N CYS A 289 5.48 16.05 25.31
CA CYS A 289 6.35 15.61 24.22
C CYS A 289 7.64 16.46 24.17
N ASN A 290 7.54 17.79 24.17
CA ASN A 290 8.70 18.68 24.16
C ASN A 290 9.59 18.51 25.39
N GLN A 291 9.01 18.40 26.59
CA GLN A 291 9.77 18.13 27.82
C GLN A 291 10.55 16.81 27.73
N TRP A 292 9.94 15.78 27.15
CA TRP A 292 10.64 14.52 26.92
C TRP A 292 11.78 14.69 25.91
N ILE A 293 11.55 15.38 24.80
CA ILE A 293 12.57 15.64 23.76
C ILE A 293 13.75 16.43 24.36
N GLU A 294 13.48 17.48 25.13
CA GLU A 294 14.52 18.31 25.78
C GLU A 294 15.31 17.53 26.83
N ALA A 295 14.66 16.62 27.56
CA ALA A 295 15.30 15.81 28.58
C ALA A 295 16.11 14.61 28.02
N ASN A 296 15.88 14.23 26.76
CA ASN A 296 16.50 13.06 26.14
C ASN A 296 17.36 13.46 24.94
N ASN A 297 18.66 13.19 25.00
CA ASN A 297 19.59 13.44 23.90
C ASN A 297 19.49 12.40 22.74
N SER A 298 18.42 11.59 22.67
CA SER A 298 18.28 10.53 21.65
C SER A 298 16.99 10.70 20.85
N THR A 299 17.11 10.77 19.53
CA THR A 299 15.99 10.63 18.59
C THR A 299 15.57 9.18 18.51
N ARG A 300 14.32 8.88 18.89
CA ARG A 300 13.73 7.53 18.79
C ARG A 300 12.63 7.52 17.73
N ILE A 301 12.44 6.36 17.11
CA ILE A 301 11.36 6.15 16.13
C ILE A 301 9.97 6.26 16.77
N HIS A 302 9.85 5.71 17.99
CA HIS A 302 8.64 5.79 18.81
C HIS A 302 8.93 6.60 20.07
N ILE A 303 8.14 7.66 20.29
CA ILE A 303 8.26 8.53 21.45
C ILE A 303 6.92 8.52 22.20
N GLU A 304 6.84 7.69 23.24
CA GLU A 304 5.61 7.47 24.02
C GLU A 304 5.01 8.77 24.58
N ALA A 305 5.85 9.73 24.98
CA ALA A 305 5.41 11.04 25.46
C ALA A 305 4.72 11.91 24.38
N CYS A 306 4.90 11.57 23.11
CA CYS A 306 4.32 12.28 21.97
C CYS A 306 3.09 11.58 21.37
N GLU A 307 2.89 10.29 21.65
CA GLU A 307 1.71 9.52 21.20
C GLU A 307 0.39 10.16 21.67
N GLY A 308 0.39 10.80 22.86
CA GLY A 308 -0.76 11.51 23.38
C GLY A 308 -1.28 12.64 22.49
N ILE A 309 -0.45 13.18 21.59
CA ILE A 309 -0.84 14.30 20.70
C ILE A 309 -1.90 13.83 19.70
N LEU A 310 -1.68 12.70 19.03
CA LEU A 310 -2.65 12.14 18.08
C LEU A 310 -3.93 11.72 18.80
N SER A 311 -3.80 11.03 19.94
CA SER A 311 -4.94 10.61 20.75
C SER A 311 -5.77 11.79 21.24
N ALA A 312 -5.14 12.90 21.64
CA ALA A 312 -5.87 14.10 22.04
C ALA A 312 -6.69 14.69 20.89
N ILE A 313 -6.24 14.54 19.64
CA ILE A 313 -7.02 14.96 18.47
C ILE A 313 -8.20 14.02 18.27
N THR A 314 -7.97 12.71 18.16
CA THR A 314 -9.05 11.73 17.92
C THR A 314 -10.08 11.73 19.06
N ASP A 315 -9.64 11.80 20.31
CA ASP A 315 -10.52 11.83 21.49
C ASP A 315 -11.39 13.08 21.54
N SER A 316 -10.87 14.22 21.06
CA SER A 316 -11.65 15.46 20.99
C SER A 316 -12.78 15.44 19.98
N THR A 317 -12.76 14.49 19.04
CA THR A 317 -13.79 14.30 18.01
C THR A 317 -14.84 13.25 18.38
N VAL A 318 -14.71 12.64 19.56
CA VAL A 318 -15.62 11.57 19.98
C VAL A 318 -17.04 12.08 20.12
N GLN A 319 -17.95 11.44 19.40
CA GLN A 319 -19.38 11.75 19.41
C GLN A 319 -20.21 10.47 19.45
N THR A 320 -21.40 10.55 20.05
CA THR A 320 -22.34 9.42 20.07
C THR A 320 -23.31 9.55 18.89
N VAL A 321 -23.29 8.58 17.97
CA VAL A 321 -24.20 8.47 16.83
C VAL A 321 -24.94 7.14 16.95
N ASN A 322 -26.28 7.16 16.95
CA ASN A 322 -27.10 5.94 17.07
C ASN A 322 -26.69 5.01 18.24
N SER A 323 -26.44 5.59 19.42
CA SER A 323 -25.97 4.88 20.63
C SER A 323 -24.57 4.24 20.51
N GLN A 324 -23.82 4.54 19.45
CA GLN A 324 -22.45 4.10 19.25
C GLN A 324 -21.50 5.29 19.35
N LYS A 325 -20.39 5.14 20.09
CA LYS A 325 -19.34 6.15 20.09
C LYS A 325 -18.54 6.04 18.79
N MET A 326 -18.39 7.17 18.13
CA MET A 326 -17.64 7.35 16.88
C MET A 326 -16.52 8.37 17.13
N CYS A 327 -15.46 8.31 16.36
CA CYS A 327 -14.33 9.23 16.34
C CYS A 327 -13.89 9.48 14.90
N LEU A 328 -13.10 10.52 14.70
CA LEU A 328 -12.40 10.79 13.45
C LEU A 328 -11.58 9.57 13.01
N ASN A 329 -11.59 9.27 11.71
CA ASN A 329 -10.66 8.32 11.12
C ASN A 329 -9.29 8.98 10.95
N MET A 330 -8.26 8.43 11.60
CA MET A 330 -6.89 8.98 11.54
C MET A 330 -6.23 8.84 10.15
N TYR A 331 -6.75 7.99 9.27
CA TYR A 331 -6.26 7.79 7.92
C TYR A 331 -6.94 8.70 6.89
N ASP A 332 -8.14 9.21 7.19
CA ASP A 332 -8.85 10.19 6.36
C ASP A 332 -9.75 11.07 7.24
N VAL A 333 -9.37 12.33 7.39
CA VAL A 333 -10.08 13.28 8.26
C VAL A 333 -11.50 13.62 7.81
N ARG A 334 -11.91 13.20 6.62
CA ARG A 334 -13.28 13.35 6.11
C ARG A 334 -14.19 12.22 6.60
N LEU A 335 -13.62 11.15 7.15
CA LEU A 335 -14.32 9.95 7.57
C LEU A 335 -14.39 9.82 9.10
N VAL A 336 -15.30 8.97 9.56
CA VAL A 336 -15.47 8.59 10.96
C VAL A 336 -15.47 7.08 11.09
N ASP A 337 -15.05 6.60 12.25
CA ASP A 337 -15.02 5.19 12.63
C ASP A 337 -15.49 5.02 14.07
N THR A 338 -15.80 3.79 14.45
CA THR A 338 -16.14 3.38 15.79
C THR A 338 -15.02 3.69 16.77
N TYR A 339 -15.34 4.20 17.95
CA TYR A 339 -14.37 4.40 19.02
C TYR A 339 -14.19 3.10 19.82
N PRO A 340 -12.96 2.65 20.12
CA PRO A 340 -11.68 3.35 19.95
C PRO A 340 -10.91 2.96 18.68
N ALA A 341 -11.56 2.40 17.66
CA ALA A 341 -10.88 2.00 16.42
C ALA A 341 -10.37 3.21 15.62
N CYS A 342 -11.17 4.27 15.48
CA CYS A 342 -10.76 5.57 14.94
C CYS A 342 -9.95 5.50 13.62
N GLY A 343 -10.29 4.56 12.74
CA GLY A 343 -9.64 4.29 11.47
C GLY A 343 -9.22 2.84 11.29
N LEU A 344 -9.08 2.06 12.38
CA LEU A 344 -8.64 0.66 12.31
C LEU A 344 -9.65 -0.30 11.68
N THR A 345 -10.88 0.12 11.38
CA THR A 345 -11.84 -0.69 10.59
C THR A 345 -11.91 -0.29 9.11
N TRP A 346 -11.17 0.75 8.73
CA TRP A 346 -11.06 1.23 7.35
C TRP A 346 -9.84 0.60 6.66
N PRO A 347 -9.91 0.32 5.34
CA PRO A 347 -11.04 0.55 4.44
C PRO A 347 -12.14 -0.52 4.50
N PRO A 348 -13.38 -0.22 4.04
CA PRO A 348 -14.48 -1.18 4.04
C PRO A 348 -14.18 -2.50 3.31
N ASP A 349 -13.27 -2.47 2.34
CA ASP A 349 -12.81 -3.62 1.55
C ASP A 349 -12.21 -4.75 2.41
N LEU A 350 -11.68 -4.44 3.60
CA LEU A 350 -11.12 -5.43 4.53
C LEU A 350 -12.12 -6.50 4.95
N ALA A 351 -13.42 -6.15 5.00
CA ALA A 351 -14.50 -7.07 5.32
C ALA A 351 -14.62 -8.21 4.30
N ASP A 352 -14.25 -7.96 3.04
CA ASP A 352 -14.26 -8.96 1.97
C ASP A 352 -12.85 -9.57 1.74
N ILE A 353 -11.78 -8.78 1.86
CA ILE A 353 -10.39 -9.23 1.64
C ILE A 353 -9.95 -10.25 2.69
N THR A 354 -10.21 -9.97 3.97
CA THR A 354 -9.78 -10.84 5.08
C THR A 354 -10.29 -12.28 4.94
N PRO A 355 -11.60 -12.54 4.74
CA PRO A 355 -12.08 -13.88 4.52
C PRO A 355 -11.59 -14.47 3.19
N TYR A 356 -11.46 -13.67 2.12
CA TYR A 356 -10.95 -14.14 0.83
C TYR A 356 -9.53 -14.71 0.95
N LEU A 357 -8.58 -13.93 1.48
CA LEU A 357 -7.20 -14.37 1.71
C LEU A 357 -7.10 -15.48 2.77
N SER A 358 -8.12 -15.65 3.61
CA SER A 358 -8.16 -16.77 4.56
C SER A 358 -8.61 -18.10 3.93
N ARG A 359 -9.20 -18.10 2.72
CA ARG A 359 -9.68 -19.33 2.07
C ARG A 359 -8.54 -20.29 1.72
N ALA A 360 -8.82 -21.59 1.86
CA ALA A 360 -7.84 -22.64 1.58
C ALA A 360 -7.42 -22.71 0.10
N ASP A 361 -8.36 -22.49 -0.83
CA ASP A 361 -8.08 -22.50 -2.28
C ASP A 361 -7.28 -21.27 -2.72
N VAL A 362 -7.51 -20.11 -2.10
CA VAL A 362 -6.71 -18.89 -2.32
C VAL A 362 -5.29 -19.07 -1.79
N LYS A 363 -5.12 -19.55 -0.55
CA LYS A 363 -3.79 -19.90 -0.02
C LYS A 363 -3.09 -20.96 -0.86
N GLN A 364 -3.85 -21.89 -1.44
CA GLN A 364 -3.29 -22.90 -2.33
C GLN A 364 -2.78 -22.29 -3.64
N ALA A 365 -3.57 -21.41 -4.28
CA ALA A 365 -3.18 -20.73 -5.50
C ALA A 365 -1.92 -19.85 -5.30
N LEU A 366 -1.80 -19.22 -4.12
CA LEU A 366 -0.68 -18.37 -3.74
C LEU A 366 0.55 -19.12 -3.20
N HIS A 367 0.50 -20.46 -3.11
CA HIS A 367 1.56 -21.27 -2.48
C HIS A 367 1.84 -20.89 -1.01
N ALA A 368 0.79 -20.43 -0.30
CA ALA A 368 0.87 -19.88 1.06
C ALA A 368 0.49 -20.88 2.16
N GLN A 369 0.29 -22.17 1.85
CA GLN A 369 -0.32 -23.15 2.76
C GLN A 369 0.52 -23.47 4.01
N ARG A 370 1.81 -23.11 4.01
CA ARG A 370 2.69 -23.28 5.18
C ARG A 370 2.35 -22.32 6.32
N HIS A 371 1.71 -21.19 6.01
CA HIS A 371 1.13 -20.31 6.99
C HIS A 371 -0.26 -20.82 7.38
N SER A 372 -0.36 -21.44 8.55
CA SER A 372 -1.59 -22.13 8.99
C SER A 372 -2.66 -21.21 9.56
N ALA A 373 -2.31 -19.99 9.99
CA ALA A 373 -3.27 -19.04 10.54
C ALA A 373 -4.11 -18.37 9.45
N ASN A 374 -5.24 -17.78 9.84
CA ASN A 374 -6.01 -16.92 8.95
C ASN A 374 -5.19 -15.67 8.61
N TRP A 375 -5.39 -15.17 7.39
CA TRP A 375 -4.78 -13.90 7.02
C TRP A 375 -5.45 -12.81 7.85
N VAL A 376 -4.63 -11.90 8.35
CA VAL A 376 -5.05 -10.65 8.99
C VAL A 376 -4.25 -9.54 8.33
N GLU A 377 -4.87 -8.37 8.18
CA GLU A 377 -4.23 -7.19 7.59
C GLU A 377 -2.97 -6.81 8.37
N CYS A 378 -3.12 -6.48 9.65
CA CYS A 378 -2.02 -6.12 10.55
C CYS A 378 -1.92 -7.06 11.75
N GLU A 379 -0.78 -7.76 11.90
CA GLU A 379 -0.54 -8.63 13.06
C GLU A 379 0.00 -7.82 14.25
N ALA A 380 -0.87 -7.57 15.23
CA ALA A 380 -0.54 -6.78 16.42
C ALA A 380 0.69 -7.30 17.18
N LYS A 381 0.97 -8.61 17.17
CA LYS A 381 2.19 -9.14 17.81
C LYS A 381 3.46 -8.67 17.12
N VAL A 382 3.45 -8.49 15.80
CA VAL A 382 4.59 -7.92 15.08
C VAL A 382 4.82 -6.48 15.54
N GLY A 383 3.78 -5.65 15.49
CA GLY A 383 3.83 -4.26 15.97
C GLY A 383 4.33 -4.13 17.41
N ASN A 384 3.78 -4.94 18.31
CA ASN A 384 4.15 -4.95 19.73
C ASN A 384 5.61 -5.36 20.00
N ASN A 385 6.25 -6.06 19.06
CA ASN A 385 7.65 -6.46 19.17
C ASN A 385 8.59 -5.53 18.38
N PHE A 386 8.09 -4.76 17.41
CA PHE A 386 8.91 -3.91 16.54
C PHE A 386 8.92 -2.44 16.99
N TRP A 387 9.49 -2.18 18.17
CA TRP A 387 9.60 -0.80 18.70
C TRP A 387 10.88 -0.09 18.22
N ALA A 388 11.80 -0.82 17.58
CA ALA A 388 13.05 -0.31 17.03
C ALA A 388 13.80 0.58 18.05
N LYS A 389 14.03 0.04 19.25
CA LYS A 389 14.48 0.80 20.43
C LYS A 389 15.88 1.39 20.26
N THR A 390 16.69 0.79 19.41
CA THR A 390 18.09 1.19 19.18
C THR A 390 18.32 1.78 17.79
N SER A 391 17.48 1.42 16.82
CA SER A 391 17.48 2.04 15.49
C SER A 391 17.18 3.54 15.57
N GLN A 392 17.84 4.31 14.70
CA GLN A 392 17.62 5.75 14.57
C GLN A 392 16.52 6.00 13.53
N PRO A 393 15.79 7.13 13.62
CA PRO A 393 14.86 7.52 12.58
C PRO A 393 15.50 7.56 11.19
N SER A 394 14.79 7.04 10.20
CA SER A 394 15.28 6.87 8.83
C SER A 394 15.64 8.18 8.13
N ILE A 395 15.11 9.34 8.59
CA ILE A 395 15.51 10.67 8.11
C ILE A 395 17.03 10.88 8.15
N ASN A 396 17.73 10.25 9.11
CA ASN A 396 19.18 10.33 9.24
C ASN A 396 19.94 9.69 8.06
N LEU A 397 19.27 8.86 7.26
CA LEU A 397 19.83 8.23 6.07
C LEU A 397 19.61 9.08 4.81
N PHE A 398 18.62 9.96 4.79
CA PHE A 398 18.22 10.73 3.60
C PHE A 398 19.36 11.51 2.95
N PRO A 399 20.23 12.25 3.70
CA PRO A 399 21.29 13.03 3.06
C PRO A 399 22.23 12.16 2.21
N LYS A 400 22.63 10.98 2.73
CA LYS A 400 23.51 10.05 2.01
C LYS A 400 22.81 9.33 0.87
N LEU A 401 21.50 9.07 1.00
CA LEU A 401 20.71 8.46 -0.05
C LEU A 401 20.51 9.43 -1.22
N LEU A 402 20.20 10.70 -0.95
CA LEU A 402 20.02 11.75 -1.97
C LEU A 402 21.28 12.02 -2.79
N ASP A 403 22.47 11.73 -2.26
CA ASP A 403 23.74 11.79 -3.00
C ASP A 403 23.87 10.68 -4.06
N LYS A 404 23.09 9.60 -3.97
CA LYS A 404 23.24 8.38 -4.78
C LYS A 404 22.02 8.03 -5.62
N ILE A 405 20.82 8.30 -5.11
CA ILE A 405 19.55 7.86 -5.68
C ILE A 405 18.48 8.96 -5.56
N LYS A 406 17.40 8.84 -6.34
CA LYS A 406 16.24 9.74 -6.22
C LYS A 406 15.33 9.34 -5.07
N ILE A 407 14.69 10.32 -4.41
CA ILE A 407 13.68 10.09 -3.38
C ILE A 407 12.40 10.80 -3.80
N LEU A 408 11.28 10.07 -3.90
CA LEU A 408 9.94 10.63 -3.99
C LEU A 408 9.24 10.46 -2.64
N LEU A 409 8.82 11.58 -2.06
CA LEU A 409 7.87 11.63 -0.95
C LEU A 409 6.53 12.10 -1.50
N PHE A 410 5.46 11.37 -1.23
CA PHE A 410 4.11 11.85 -1.55
C PHE A 410 3.18 11.72 -0.36
N SER A 411 2.27 12.67 -0.19
CA SER A 411 1.33 12.70 0.93
C SER A 411 -0.07 13.00 0.42
N GLY A 412 -1.06 12.22 0.84
CA GLY A 412 -2.46 12.63 0.74
C GLY A 412 -2.78 13.79 1.69
N ASP A 413 -3.51 14.79 1.21
CA ASP A 413 -3.85 16.00 1.98
C ASP A 413 -4.91 15.79 3.07
N GLN A 414 -5.54 14.60 3.14
CA GLN A 414 -6.55 14.23 4.14
C GLN A 414 -6.03 13.27 5.21
N ASP A 415 -4.77 12.85 5.15
CA ASP A 415 -4.17 11.97 6.15
C ASP A 415 -3.82 12.74 7.44
N LEU A 416 -4.23 12.22 8.59
CA LEU A 416 -3.86 12.77 9.90
C LEU A 416 -2.62 12.09 10.46
N ILE A 417 -2.57 10.75 10.51
CA ILE A 417 -1.49 10.01 11.19
C ILE A 417 -0.11 10.25 10.57
N CYS A 418 -0.03 10.44 9.26
CA CYS A 418 1.20 10.86 8.58
C CYS A 418 0.96 12.13 7.76
N CYS A 419 0.38 13.14 8.42
CA CYS A 419 -0.05 14.36 7.77
C CYS A 419 1.04 15.06 6.95
N HIS A 420 0.62 15.62 5.81
CA HIS A 420 1.52 16.31 4.88
C HIS A 420 2.28 17.47 5.52
N THR A 421 1.67 18.15 6.51
CA THR A 421 2.34 19.23 7.27
C THR A 421 3.58 18.71 8.01
N GLY A 422 3.54 17.47 8.50
CA GLY A 422 4.70 16.81 9.11
C GLY A 422 5.80 16.49 8.08
N THR A 423 5.42 16.01 6.90
CA THR A 423 6.36 15.77 5.79
C THR A 423 7.03 17.06 5.32
N GLU A 424 6.27 18.13 5.12
CA GLU A 424 6.78 19.46 4.73
C GLU A 424 7.76 20.00 5.78
N ARG A 425 7.38 19.94 7.07
CA ARG A 425 8.23 20.38 8.18
C ARG A 425 9.52 19.57 8.29
N MET A 426 9.45 18.26 8.05
CA MET A 426 10.63 17.40 7.97
C MET A 426 11.56 17.85 6.85
N ILE A 427 11.02 18.11 5.64
CA ILE A 427 11.84 18.55 4.49
C ILE A 427 12.49 19.91 4.77
N ASP A 428 11.75 20.87 5.34
CA ASP A 428 12.29 22.19 5.73
C ASP A 428 13.45 22.09 6.73
N ASN A 429 13.47 21.01 7.53
CA ASN A 429 14.51 20.76 8.52
C ASN A 429 15.63 19.84 8.03
N LEU A 430 15.43 19.12 6.93
CA LEU A 430 16.41 18.25 6.32
C LEU A 430 17.54 19.08 5.69
N THR A 431 18.79 18.66 5.89
CA THR A 431 19.96 19.21 5.19
C THR A 431 20.53 18.17 4.24
N TRP A 432 20.55 18.48 2.94
CA TRP A 432 21.09 17.60 1.90
C TRP A 432 21.79 18.44 0.83
N GLY A 433 22.73 17.87 0.06
CA GLY A 433 23.42 18.62 -1.00
C GLY A 433 24.01 19.98 -0.57
N GLY A 434 24.40 20.12 0.71
CA GLY A 434 24.99 21.35 1.28
C GLY A 434 24.01 22.41 1.81
N HIS A 435 22.69 22.24 1.67
CA HIS A 435 21.70 23.25 2.08
C HIS A 435 20.54 22.63 2.87
N ARG A 436 20.01 23.41 3.83
CA ARG A 436 18.84 23.04 4.65
C ARG A 436 17.56 23.48 3.95
N GLY A 437 16.56 22.60 3.92
CA GLY A 437 15.31 22.84 3.21
C GLY A 437 15.55 23.07 1.72
N TRP A 438 14.55 23.58 1.03
CA TRP A 438 14.65 23.93 -0.38
C TRP A 438 15.52 25.17 -0.62
N MET A 439 16.28 25.22 -1.72
CA MET A 439 17.09 26.39 -2.08
C MET A 439 16.35 27.37 -2.97
N GLY A 440 15.51 26.87 -3.88
CA GLY A 440 14.79 27.70 -4.83
C GLY A 440 13.72 28.55 -4.15
N GLU A 441 13.54 29.78 -4.62
CA GLU A 441 12.30 30.55 -4.36
C GLU A 441 11.09 29.92 -5.07
N ASP A 442 11.33 28.96 -5.98
CA ASP A 442 10.29 28.23 -6.70
C ASP A 442 9.30 27.60 -5.73
N SER A 443 8.06 28.07 -5.80
CA SER A 443 6.95 27.52 -5.04
C SER A 443 6.58 26.13 -5.56
N ASN A 444 5.92 25.36 -4.70
CA ASN A 444 5.12 24.21 -5.08
C ASN A 444 4.30 24.49 -6.35
N GLN A 445 4.53 23.71 -7.41
CA GLN A 445 3.89 23.91 -8.71
C GLN A 445 2.56 23.15 -8.78
N PRO A 446 1.48 23.75 -9.31
CA PRO A 446 0.22 23.04 -9.45
C PRO A 446 0.36 21.91 -10.48
N TRP A 447 0.03 20.70 -10.05
CA TRP A 447 -0.01 19.52 -10.90
C TRP A 447 -1.46 19.21 -11.29
N LYS A 448 -1.66 18.90 -12.57
CA LYS A 448 -2.98 18.55 -13.12
C LYS A 448 -2.91 17.25 -13.91
N VAL A 449 -3.87 16.37 -13.65
CA VAL A 449 -4.08 15.09 -14.35
C VAL A 449 -5.46 15.11 -14.98
N ASN A 450 -5.52 14.77 -16.27
CA ASN A 450 -6.73 14.87 -17.09
C ASN A 450 -7.42 16.24 -17.03
N GLY A 451 -6.64 17.32 -16.98
CA GLY A 451 -7.14 18.69 -16.84
C GLY A 451 -7.58 19.11 -15.44
N SER A 452 -7.81 18.15 -14.53
CA SER A 452 -8.22 18.37 -13.14
C SER A 452 -7.01 18.64 -12.23
N TYR A 453 -7.21 19.44 -11.17
CA TYR A 453 -6.19 19.65 -10.16
C TYR A 453 -5.93 18.35 -9.39
N ALA A 454 -4.68 17.90 -9.40
CA ALA A 454 -4.25 16.66 -8.76
C ALA A 454 -3.44 16.93 -7.49
N GLY A 455 -2.83 18.11 -7.38
CA GLY A 455 -2.02 18.45 -6.21
C GLY A 455 -0.92 19.45 -6.50
N LEU A 456 0.11 19.40 -5.67
CA LEU A 456 1.32 20.20 -5.78
C LEU A 456 2.54 19.31 -6.02
N TRP A 457 3.48 19.81 -6.81
CA TRP A 457 4.72 19.14 -7.14
C TRP A 457 5.92 20.05 -6.91
N ARG A 458 6.97 19.52 -6.30
CA ARG A 458 8.26 20.20 -6.16
C ARG A 458 9.40 19.20 -6.27
N GLU A 459 10.45 19.57 -6.99
CA GLU A 459 11.64 18.73 -7.13
C GLU A 459 12.90 19.56 -7.02
N GLU A 460 13.87 19.09 -6.23
CA GLU A 460 15.17 19.74 -6.09
C GLU A 460 16.21 18.74 -5.57
N ARG A 461 17.42 18.74 -6.14
CA ARG A 461 18.57 17.96 -5.64
C ARG A 461 18.21 16.49 -5.33
N ASN A 462 17.59 15.81 -6.28
CA ASN A 462 17.13 14.41 -6.22
C ASN A 462 15.96 14.12 -5.25
N LEU A 463 15.43 15.12 -4.56
CA LEU A 463 14.22 14.99 -3.74
C LEU A 463 13.02 15.54 -4.52
N THR A 464 12.01 14.70 -4.73
CA THR A 464 10.70 15.07 -5.26
C THR A 464 9.68 14.98 -4.12
N TYR A 465 8.90 16.03 -3.92
CA TYR A 465 7.77 16.08 -3.00
C TYR A 465 6.46 16.33 -3.77
N VAL A 466 5.44 15.52 -3.47
CA VAL A 466 4.11 15.63 -4.07
C VAL A 466 3.04 15.66 -2.99
N LEU A 467 2.28 16.75 -2.91
CA LEU A 467 1.06 16.81 -2.11
C LEU A 467 -0.12 16.44 -3.00
N VAL A 468 -0.78 15.32 -2.71
CA VAL A 468 -1.87 14.79 -3.53
C VAL A 468 -3.21 15.24 -2.94
N ALA A 469 -4.01 15.90 -3.77
CA ALA A 469 -5.28 16.48 -3.35
C ALA A 469 -6.38 15.42 -3.19
N ASN A 470 -7.24 15.60 -2.18
CA ASN A 470 -8.38 14.75 -1.86
C ASN A 470 -8.04 13.28 -1.55
N ALA A 471 -6.85 13.01 -1.04
CA ALA A 471 -6.36 11.66 -0.79
C ALA A 471 -6.07 11.40 0.70
N SER A 472 -6.37 10.18 1.14
CA SER A 472 -6.17 9.66 2.49
C SER A 472 -4.72 9.21 2.72
N HIS A 473 -4.51 8.44 3.78
CA HIS A 473 -3.27 7.70 4.06
C HIS A 473 -2.88 6.76 2.91
N MET A 474 -3.85 6.05 2.33
CA MET A 474 -3.63 5.15 1.18
C MET A 474 -3.92 5.90 -0.12
N VAL A 475 -3.04 6.81 -0.53
CA VAL A 475 -3.26 7.67 -1.71
C VAL A 475 -3.67 6.90 -2.98
N PRO A 476 -3.05 5.75 -3.32
CA PRO A 476 -3.44 5.01 -4.52
C PRO A 476 -4.83 4.36 -4.41
N TYR A 477 -5.35 4.14 -3.21
CA TYR A 477 -6.73 3.69 -2.99
C TYR A 477 -7.73 4.78 -3.42
N ASP A 478 -7.49 6.05 -3.07
CA ASP A 478 -8.42 7.15 -3.38
C ASP A 478 -8.34 7.63 -4.83
N VAL A 479 -7.11 7.80 -5.35
CA VAL A 479 -6.86 8.48 -6.63
C VAL A 479 -5.89 7.68 -7.52
N PRO A 480 -6.25 6.45 -7.94
CA PRO A 480 -5.31 5.53 -8.59
C PRO A 480 -4.72 6.05 -9.91
N TYR A 481 -5.51 6.74 -10.74
CA TYR A 481 -4.99 7.35 -11.99
C TYR A 481 -3.98 8.48 -11.73
N VAL A 482 -4.18 9.22 -10.64
CA VAL A 482 -3.29 10.32 -10.24
C VAL A 482 -1.96 9.73 -9.77
N THR A 483 -1.98 8.68 -8.94
CA THR A 483 -0.75 8.04 -8.47
C THR A 483 -0.02 7.28 -9.57
N GLN A 484 -0.72 6.71 -10.56
CA GLN A 484 -0.09 6.12 -11.74
C GLN A 484 0.65 7.17 -12.59
N ASP A 485 0.07 8.37 -12.81
CA ASP A 485 0.76 9.48 -13.49
C ASP A 485 2.00 9.95 -12.70
N MET A 486 1.88 10.10 -11.38
CA MET A 486 3.00 10.42 -10.51
C MET A 486 4.14 9.41 -10.66
N LEU A 487 3.82 8.12 -10.64
CA LEU A 487 4.80 7.05 -10.82
C LEU A 487 5.49 7.17 -12.19
N VAL A 488 4.70 7.25 -13.27
CA VAL A 488 5.21 7.35 -14.64
C VAL A 488 6.18 8.52 -14.81
N ARG A 489 5.84 9.68 -14.21
CA ARG A 489 6.69 10.88 -14.21
C ARG A 489 7.99 10.65 -13.45
N PHE A 490 7.91 10.17 -12.22
CA PHE A 490 9.08 9.96 -11.37
C PHE A 490 10.04 8.90 -11.95
N LEU A 491 9.47 7.86 -12.55
CA LEU A 491 10.21 6.82 -13.25
C LEU A 491 10.67 7.24 -14.64
N GLU A 492 10.31 8.42 -15.16
CA GLU A 492 10.64 8.84 -16.52
C GLU A 492 10.28 7.76 -17.56
N ILE A 493 9.06 7.22 -17.45
CA ILE A 493 8.54 6.21 -18.38
C ILE A 493 8.06 6.92 -19.65
N ASP A 494 8.58 6.48 -20.79
CA ASP A 494 8.12 6.97 -22.09
C ASP A 494 6.80 6.30 -22.50
N VAL A 495 5.69 6.88 -22.06
CA VAL A 495 4.34 6.44 -22.41
C VAL A 495 3.96 6.72 -23.87
N MET A 496 4.75 7.51 -24.62
CA MET A 496 4.50 7.74 -26.05
C MET A 496 4.96 6.55 -26.90
N GLY A 497 5.94 5.78 -26.41
CA GLY A 497 6.37 4.52 -27.00
C GLY A 497 5.61 3.28 -26.50
N ALA A 498 4.84 3.40 -25.41
CA ALA A 498 4.17 2.28 -24.76
C ALA A 498 2.65 2.29 -25.02
N ALA A 499 2.10 1.15 -25.43
CA ALA A 499 0.64 0.98 -25.49
C ALA A 499 0.05 0.98 -24.07
N GLY A 500 -1.20 1.46 -23.91
CA GLY A 500 -1.93 1.36 -22.64
C GLY A 500 -2.89 2.54 -22.39
N PRO A 501 -3.88 2.40 -21.48
CA PRO A 501 -4.82 3.47 -21.14
C PRO A 501 -4.15 4.73 -20.58
N ALA A 502 -3.05 4.58 -19.83
CA ALA A 502 -2.34 5.70 -19.23
C ALA A 502 -1.74 6.67 -20.27
N ALA A 503 -1.42 6.18 -21.48
CA ALA A 503 -0.97 7.05 -22.56
C ALA A 503 -2.02 8.10 -22.93
N GLN A 504 -3.31 7.87 -22.66
CA GLN A 504 -4.40 8.79 -23.02
C GLN A 504 -4.66 9.89 -21.98
N ILE A 505 -4.03 9.82 -20.80
CA ILE A 505 -4.28 10.75 -19.70
C ILE A 505 -3.35 11.95 -19.81
N THR A 506 -3.90 13.14 -20.08
CA THR A 506 -3.07 14.35 -20.18
C THR A 506 -2.54 14.77 -18.81
N SER A 507 -1.29 15.18 -18.71
CA SER A 507 -0.73 15.63 -17.43
C SER A 507 0.19 16.86 -17.58
N ARG A 508 0.24 17.74 -16.57
CA ARG A 508 1.16 18.90 -16.53
C ARG A 508 1.53 19.32 -15.12
N ILE A 509 2.74 19.85 -14.96
CA ILE A 509 3.19 20.55 -13.77
C ILE A 509 3.42 22.02 -14.12
N GLY A 510 2.81 22.93 -13.35
CA GLY A 510 2.96 24.37 -13.55
C GLY A 510 2.58 24.84 -14.96
N ALA A 511 3.51 25.54 -15.60
CA ALA A 511 3.34 26.10 -16.94
C ALA A 511 3.84 25.17 -18.07
N GLU A 512 4.24 23.93 -17.76
CA GLU A 512 4.57 22.95 -18.77
C GLU A 512 3.42 22.82 -19.79
N PRO A 513 3.72 22.69 -21.09
CA PRO A 513 2.71 22.26 -22.05
C PRO A 513 2.08 20.98 -21.52
N ALA A 514 0.74 20.91 -21.52
CA ALA A 514 0.09 19.66 -21.19
C ALA A 514 0.65 18.58 -22.11
N THR A 515 1.20 17.52 -21.51
CA THR A 515 1.55 16.30 -22.24
C THR A 515 0.23 15.76 -22.77
N THR A 516 -0.12 16.23 -23.96
CA THR A 516 -1.17 15.66 -24.77
C THR A 516 -0.52 14.50 -25.46
N VAL A 517 -1.28 13.42 -25.67
CA VAL A 517 -1.06 12.56 -26.84
C VAL A 517 -1.11 13.49 -28.03
N ASN A 518 0.03 14.03 -28.42
CA ASN A 518 0.20 14.43 -29.79
C ASN A 518 0.04 13.12 -30.53
N ARG A 519 -1.13 12.93 -31.16
CA ARG A 519 -1.21 12.17 -32.41
C ARG A 519 0.14 12.37 -33.08
N VAL A 520 0.80 11.27 -33.40
CA VAL A 520 1.91 11.29 -34.33
C VAL A 520 1.42 12.15 -35.51
N LEU A 521 1.80 13.43 -35.53
CA LEU A 521 1.94 14.15 -36.77
C LEU A 521 3.11 13.40 -37.37
N LEU A 522 2.77 12.34 -38.11
CA LEU A 522 3.63 11.79 -39.12
C LEU A 522 3.99 13.03 -39.91
N ASN A 523 5.21 13.52 -39.67
CA ASN A 523 5.73 14.65 -40.38
C ASN A 523 5.77 14.16 -41.82
N GLU A 524 4.77 14.50 -42.63
CA GLU A 524 4.62 13.94 -43.99
C GLU A 524 5.87 14.20 -44.84
N THR A 525 6.69 15.17 -44.42
CA THR A 525 8.02 15.44 -44.96
C THR A 525 9.03 14.29 -44.78
N LYS A 526 8.95 13.47 -43.72
CA LYS A 526 9.84 12.32 -43.52
C LYS A 526 9.36 11.03 -44.20
N LEU A 527 8.08 10.91 -44.54
CA LEU A 527 7.59 9.83 -45.42
C LEU A 527 7.73 10.18 -46.91
N ALA A 528 7.74 11.46 -47.28
CA ALA A 528 7.99 11.90 -48.67
C ALA A 528 9.46 11.72 -49.11
N LEU A 529 10.42 11.80 -48.18
CA LEU A 529 11.82 11.49 -48.48
C LEU A 529 12.14 9.98 -48.53
N ALA A 530 11.25 9.12 -48.03
CA ALA A 530 11.36 7.66 -48.14
C ALA A 530 10.55 7.08 -49.33
N SER A 531 9.78 7.91 -50.05
CA SER A 531 8.89 7.47 -51.15
C SER A 531 9.12 8.19 -52.48
N THR A 532 10.13 9.06 -52.59
CA THR A 532 10.53 9.70 -53.86
C THR A 532 11.48 8.80 -54.66
N GLY A 533 10.92 7.67 -55.09
CA GLY A 533 11.42 6.81 -56.15
C GLY A 533 10.26 6.39 -57.04
N GLY A 534 9.61 7.35 -57.70
CA GLY A 534 8.46 7.07 -58.58
C GLY A 534 7.83 8.34 -59.13
N THR A 535 7.81 8.45 -60.45
CA THR A 535 7.39 9.59 -61.27
C THR A 535 5.87 9.83 -61.32
N ALA A 536 5.52 11.12 -61.30
CA ALA A 536 4.45 11.83 -62.04
C ALA A 536 2.96 11.59 -61.71
N GLY A 537 2.24 12.69 -61.43
CA GLY A 537 0.81 12.81 -61.75
C GLY A 537 -0.03 13.76 -60.88
N SER A 538 -0.07 15.03 -61.26
CA SER A 538 -1.22 15.97 -61.17
C SER A 538 -1.67 16.55 -59.82
N ALA A 539 -1.63 17.89 -59.80
CA ALA A 539 -2.18 18.79 -58.79
C ALA A 539 -3.71 18.90 -58.84
N VAL A 540 -4.36 19.06 -57.66
CA VAL A 540 -5.65 19.73 -57.47
C VAL A 540 -5.63 20.48 -56.12
N SER A 541 -6.38 21.58 -56.11
CA SER A 541 -6.35 22.79 -55.29
C SER A 541 -6.63 22.67 -53.78
N SER A 542 -6.01 23.63 -53.08
CA SER A 542 -6.40 24.27 -51.82
C SER A 542 -7.90 24.58 -51.66
N GLY A 543 -8.44 24.34 -50.47
CA GLY A 543 -9.71 24.89 -49.99
C GLY A 543 -10.00 24.57 -48.52
N ASP A 544 -10.03 25.63 -47.70
CA ASP A 544 -10.81 25.86 -46.48
C ASP A 544 -10.75 24.93 -45.24
N GLY A 545 -10.25 25.53 -44.14
CA GLY A 545 -11.04 25.76 -42.92
C GLY A 545 -11.46 24.54 -42.10
N VAL A 546 -10.59 24.08 -41.19
CA VAL A 546 -11.00 23.16 -40.12
C VAL A 546 -11.72 23.96 -39.03
N ARG A 547 -13.05 23.83 -39.01
CA ARG A 547 -13.91 24.15 -37.87
C ARG A 547 -13.89 22.98 -36.89
N ASP A 548 -13.79 23.30 -35.60
CA ASP A 548 -14.05 22.39 -34.49
C ASP A 548 -15.43 21.73 -34.65
N GLU A 549 -15.50 20.39 -34.62
CA GLU A 549 -16.75 19.67 -34.39
C GLU A 549 -16.61 18.76 -33.17
N ASN A 550 -17.10 19.27 -32.05
CA ASN A 550 -17.77 18.47 -31.03
C ASN A 550 -19.00 17.81 -31.67
N TYR A 551 -18.97 16.49 -31.81
CA TYR A 551 -20.09 15.73 -32.34
C TYR A 551 -21.21 15.62 -31.29
N TYR A 552 -22.09 16.62 -31.25
CA TYR A 552 -23.40 16.55 -30.59
C TYR A 552 -24.46 16.56 -31.69
N ASN A 553 -24.99 15.39 -32.04
CA ASN A 553 -25.99 15.26 -33.08
C ASN A 553 -27.35 15.78 -32.56
N PRO A 554 -27.96 16.85 -33.12
CA PRO A 554 -29.22 17.40 -32.63
C PRO A 554 -30.42 16.43 -32.75
N SER A 555 -30.26 15.32 -33.47
CA SER A 555 -31.26 14.26 -33.54
C SER A 555 -31.30 13.35 -32.30
N SER A 556 -30.22 13.21 -31.53
CA SER A 556 -30.20 12.35 -30.33
C SER A 556 -30.81 13.03 -29.10
N ALA A 557 -30.69 14.36 -28.98
CA ALA A 557 -31.33 15.13 -27.90
C ALA A 557 -32.86 15.12 -28.01
N LEU A 558 -33.40 15.18 -29.24
CA LEU A 558 -34.84 15.09 -29.50
C LEU A 558 -35.40 13.71 -29.16
N VAL A 559 -34.66 12.63 -29.46
CA VAL A 559 -35.06 11.26 -29.10
C VAL A 559 -35.04 11.07 -27.58
N PHE A 560 -34.02 11.60 -26.89
CA PHE A 560 -33.94 11.53 -25.43
C PHE A 560 -35.11 12.28 -24.75
N LEU A 561 -35.43 13.49 -25.21
CA LEU A 561 -36.56 14.26 -24.68
C LEU A 561 -37.91 13.60 -24.97
N LEU A 562 -38.08 12.95 -26.12
CA LEU A 562 -39.27 12.16 -26.44
C LEU A 562 -39.42 10.94 -25.52
N LEU A 563 -38.32 10.23 -25.22
CA LEU A 563 -38.34 9.07 -24.32
C LEU A 563 -38.67 9.47 -22.88
N VAL A 564 -38.12 10.58 -22.40
CA VAL A 564 -38.45 11.14 -21.08
C VAL A 564 -39.91 11.58 -21.03
N GLY A 565 -40.41 12.25 -22.08
CA GLY A 565 -41.82 12.65 -22.19
C GLY A 565 -42.78 11.46 -22.16
N LEU A 566 -42.45 10.36 -22.85
CA LEU A 566 -43.23 9.12 -22.83
C LEU A 566 -43.22 8.43 -21.46
N ALA A 567 -42.06 8.39 -20.78
CA ALA A 567 -41.95 7.82 -19.44
C ALA A 567 -42.78 8.60 -18.41
N VAL A 568 -42.70 9.93 -18.44
CA VAL A 568 -43.50 10.81 -17.58
C VAL A 568 -44.99 10.65 -17.90
N GLY A 569 -45.36 10.63 -19.17
CA GLY A 569 -46.74 10.38 -19.61
C GLY A 569 -47.30 9.04 -19.12
N LEU A 570 -46.50 7.98 -19.15
CA LEU A 570 -46.86 6.65 -18.65
C LEU A 570 -47.09 6.67 -17.13
N ILE A 571 -46.22 7.35 -16.37
CA ILE A 571 -46.36 7.50 -14.91
C ILE A 571 -47.66 8.23 -14.56
N PHE A 572 -47.99 9.31 -15.26
CA PHE A 572 -49.23 10.04 -15.05
C PHE A 572 -50.46 9.23 -15.47
N PHE A 573 -50.38 8.47 -16.56
CA PHE A 573 -51.46 7.59 -17.01
C PHE A 573 -51.74 6.48 -15.99
N VAL A 574 -50.70 5.82 -15.48
CA VAL A 574 -50.82 4.77 -14.45
C VAL A 574 -51.37 5.36 -13.15
N ARG A 575 -50.85 6.50 -12.69
CA ARG A 575 -51.37 7.19 -11.49
C ARG A 575 -52.84 7.62 -11.64
N ARG A 576 -53.24 8.10 -12.82
CA ARG A 576 -54.64 8.45 -13.11
C ARG A 576 -55.54 7.21 -13.15
N ARG A 577 -55.07 6.08 -13.71
CA ARG A 577 -55.82 4.82 -13.71
C ARG A 577 -55.99 4.24 -12.31
N LEU A 578 -54.96 4.30 -11.46
CA LEU A 578 -55.02 3.83 -10.08
C LEU A 578 -56.00 4.67 -9.22
N ARG A 579 -56.03 6.00 -9.43
CA ARG A 579 -57.04 6.88 -8.80
C ARG A 579 -58.47 6.61 -9.25
N LEU A 580 -58.69 6.31 -10.54
CA LEU A 580 -60.02 5.99 -11.06
C LEU A 580 -60.49 4.58 -10.67
N ALA A 581 -59.55 3.68 -10.34
CA ALA A 581 -59.84 2.32 -9.85
C ALA A 581 -60.01 2.22 -8.32
N GLY A 582 -60.07 3.35 -7.61
CA GLY A 582 -60.35 3.38 -6.16
C GLY A 582 -59.25 2.83 -5.25
N HIS A 583 -58.01 2.69 -5.74
CA HIS A 583 -56.88 2.23 -4.92
C HIS A 583 -56.10 3.46 -4.41
N GLY A 584 -56.29 3.78 -3.14
CA GLY A 584 -55.61 4.90 -2.45
C GLY A 584 -54.10 4.70 -2.28
N ASP A 585 -53.38 5.81 -2.15
CA ASP A 585 -51.93 5.90 -2.00
C ASP A 585 -51.41 5.03 -0.83
N PHE A 586 -50.52 4.08 -1.11
CA PHE A 586 -49.72 3.38 -0.09
C PHE A 586 -48.52 4.25 0.31
N ALA A 587 -48.78 5.22 1.18
CA ALA A 587 -47.75 5.92 1.93
C ALA A 587 -48.28 6.28 3.32
N ASN A 588 -48.57 5.25 4.14
CA ASN A 588 -48.46 5.27 5.61
C ASN A 588 -49.03 3.97 6.20
N SER A 589 -48.15 3.08 6.68
CA SER A 589 -48.49 2.14 7.74
C SER A 589 -47.21 1.60 8.39
N GLN A 590 -47.03 1.87 9.68
CA GLN A 590 -46.10 1.15 10.55
C GLN A 590 -46.45 -0.36 10.60
N PRO A 591 -45.48 -1.27 10.76
CA PRO A 591 -45.79 -2.64 11.15
C PRO A 591 -45.69 -2.79 12.67
N ALA A 592 -46.81 -3.22 13.27
CA ALA A 592 -46.91 -3.72 14.62
C ALA A 592 -46.29 -5.13 14.75
N GLU A 593 -45.88 -5.43 15.98
CA GLU A 593 -45.38 -6.71 16.47
C GLU A 593 -46.28 -7.91 16.13
N SER A 594 -45.66 -9.06 15.86
CA SER A 594 -46.27 -10.38 16.06
C SER A 594 -45.18 -11.43 16.26
N GLU A 595 -45.16 -11.98 17.48
CA GLU A 595 -44.39 -13.14 17.91
C GLU A 595 -44.62 -14.37 17.02
N MET A 596 -43.53 -15.11 16.75
CA MET A 596 -43.62 -16.54 16.45
C MET A 596 -42.62 -17.33 17.32
N ILE A 597 -43.18 -17.80 18.43
CA ILE A 597 -42.96 -19.05 19.17
C ILE A 597 -41.88 -19.98 18.59
N LEU A 598 -40.77 -20.15 19.32
CA LEU A 598 -39.90 -21.32 19.24
C LEU A 598 -40.22 -22.26 20.41
N LYS A 599 -40.66 -23.48 20.11
CA LYS A 599 -40.91 -24.55 21.10
C LYS A 599 -39.62 -25.27 21.48
N ASN A 600 -39.47 -25.42 22.80
CA ASN A 600 -38.45 -26.15 23.55
C ASN A 600 -38.33 -27.65 23.20
N TYR A 601 -37.12 -28.20 23.43
CA TYR A 601 -36.97 -29.50 24.10
C TYR A 601 -35.86 -29.45 25.18
N HIS A 602 -36.33 -29.71 26.40
CA HIS A 602 -35.73 -30.08 27.70
C HIS A 602 -34.61 -31.15 27.66
N GLN A 603 -33.73 -31.45 28.64
CA GLN A 603 -33.36 -31.07 30.05
C GLN A 603 -32.18 -32.07 30.47
N PRO A 604 -31.70 -32.28 31.73
CA PRO A 604 -31.01 -31.39 32.70
C PRO A 604 -29.96 -32.07 33.68
N HIS A 605 -29.41 -31.25 34.62
CA HIS A 605 -29.07 -31.50 36.07
C HIS A 605 -27.68 -32.00 36.55
N PRO A 606 -27.27 -31.77 37.85
CA PRO A 606 -27.84 -30.91 38.93
C PRO A 606 -26.81 -30.05 39.75
N ARG A 607 -27.35 -29.12 40.57
CA ARG A 607 -26.73 -28.48 41.77
C ARG A 607 -27.38 -29.01 43.07
N PRO A 608 -26.80 -28.75 44.24
CA PRO A 608 -27.50 -28.14 45.41
C PRO A 608 -26.63 -27.00 46.04
N ASP A 609 -27.02 -26.07 46.92
CA ASP A 609 -28.24 -25.70 47.66
C ASP A 609 -28.09 -24.22 48.16
N ARG A 610 -29.20 -23.60 48.57
CA ARG A 610 -29.38 -22.22 49.15
C ARG A 610 -29.04 -22.18 50.67
N PRO A 611 -28.95 -21.02 51.39
CA PRO A 611 -29.93 -19.91 51.43
C PRO A 611 -29.43 -18.44 51.65
N SER A 612 -30.33 -17.48 51.41
CA SER A 612 -30.34 -16.05 51.86
C SER A 612 -31.41 -15.87 52.95
N PRO A 613 -31.58 -14.72 53.69
CA PRO A 613 -31.25 -13.32 53.34
C PRO A 613 -30.76 -12.39 54.49
N ASN A 614 -30.29 -11.18 54.16
CA ASN A 614 -30.49 -9.98 54.99
C ASN A 614 -30.28 -8.65 54.22
N GLN A 615 -31.00 -7.65 54.71
CA GLN A 615 -31.29 -6.30 54.19
C GLN A 615 -30.10 -5.34 54.10
N ALA A 616 -30.17 -4.34 53.21
CA ALA A 616 -30.24 -2.91 53.57
C ALA A 616 -30.29 -1.98 52.35
N HIS A 617 -31.14 -0.95 52.46
CA HIS A 617 -31.36 0.21 51.59
C HIS A 617 -30.13 1.12 51.45
N PHE A 618 -30.05 1.89 50.35
CA PHE A 618 -29.92 3.37 50.40
C PHE A 618 -30.31 4.03 49.06
N GLU A 619 -31.01 5.16 49.18
CA GLU A 619 -31.69 5.98 48.17
C GLU A 619 -30.74 6.91 47.36
N PRO A 620 -31.18 7.41 46.18
CA PRO A 620 -30.57 8.55 45.48
C PRO A 620 -31.23 9.90 45.87
N VAL A 621 -30.77 11.00 45.21
CA VAL A 621 -31.32 12.40 45.13
C VAL A 621 -30.46 13.43 45.92
N PRO A 622 -30.28 14.73 45.50
CA PRO A 622 -31.03 15.52 44.50
C PRO A 622 -30.24 16.30 43.43
N THR A 623 -30.97 16.61 42.35
CA THR A 623 -30.85 17.79 41.49
C THR A 623 -31.88 18.85 41.95
N ASP A 624 -31.44 20.09 42.13
CA ASP A 624 -32.25 21.34 42.19
C ASP A 624 -31.49 22.35 41.29
N ASP A 625 -32.05 22.80 40.16
CA ASP A 625 -33.06 23.87 39.93
C ASP A 625 -32.41 25.25 39.67
N LEU A 626 -32.69 25.84 38.50
CA LEU A 626 -33.49 27.07 38.38
C LEU A 626 -33.57 27.62 36.93
N ASP A 627 -34.83 27.64 36.47
CA ASP A 627 -35.59 28.69 35.77
C ASP A 627 -35.46 28.94 34.25
N ASP A 628 -36.64 28.79 33.63
CA ASP A 628 -37.07 29.17 32.29
C ASP A 628 -37.21 30.68 32.13
N ARG A 629 -36.87 31.19 30.94
CA ARG A 629 -37.75 31.96 30.02
C ARG A 629 -36.92 32.86 29.11
N LEU A 630 -36.84 32.49 27.83
CA LEU A 630 -37.00 33.35 26.64
C LEU A 630 -36.65 32.53 25.38
N HIS A 631 -37.68 32.02 24.71
CA HIS A 631 -37.62 31.59 23.30
C HIS A 631 -38.41 32.62 22.45
N PRO A 632 -38.03 32.81 21.18
CA PRO A 632 -38.69 32.00 20.15
C PRO A 632 -37.78 31.49 19.01
N THR A 633 -38.03 30.22 18.66
CA THR A 633 -38.07 29.62 17.32
C THR A 633 -36.78 29.48 16.48
N LEU A 634 -36.32 28.23 16.36
CA LEU A 634 -35.67 27.71 15.15
C LEU A 634 -36.44 26.46 14.67
N PRO A 635 -36.85 26.37 13.40
CA PRO A 635 -37.46 25.18 12.85
C PRO A 635 -36.39 24.13 12.49
N SER A 636 -36.73 22.88 12.78
CA SER A 636 -36.14 21.67 12.23
C SER A 636 -36.19 21.68 10.70
N ASN A 637 -35.06 21.49 10.04
CA ASN A 637 -35.01 20.76 8.77
C ASN A 637 -33.61 20.26 8.42
N ASN A 638 -33.55 18.95 8.20
CA ASN A 638 -32.69 18.22 7.28
C ASN A 638 -32.14 19.07 6.12
N THR A 639 -30.81 19.21 6.02
CA THR A 639 -30.10 19.32 4.75
C THR A 639 -28.63 18.94 4.92
N SER A 640 -28.12 18.30 3.87
CA SER A 640 -26.77 17.81 3.61
C SER A 640 -25.62 18.73 4.04
N TYR A 641 -24.58 18.14 4.63
CA TYR A 641 -23.23 18.71 4.70
C TYR A 641 -22.59 18.68 3.31
N GLN A 642 -22.97 19.66 2.47
CA GLN A 642 -22.13 20.21 1.42
C GLN A 642 -22.20 21.71 1.63
N ASP A 643 -21.11 22.30 2.13
CA ASP A 643 -20.72 23.71 2.00
C ASP A 643 -19.75 24.07 3.15
N LEU A 644 -18.46 23.88 2.91
CA LEU A 644 -17.42 24.66 3.58
C LEU A 644 -16.82 25.61 2.53
N PRO A 645 -16.69 26.93 2.83
CA PRO A 645 -16.04 27.86 1.91
C PRO A 645 -14.53 27.62 1.85
N ARG A 646 -14.02 27.84 0.63
CA ARG A 646 -12.66 27.68 0.12
C ARG A 646 -11.53 28.21 0.99
#